data_AF-A0A1X7RHV9-F1
#
_entry.id   AF-A0A1X7RHV9-F1
#
_cell.length_a   1.000
_cell.length_b   1.000
_cell.length_c   1.000
_cell.angle_alpha   90.00
_cell.angle_beta   90.00
_cell.angle_gamma   90.00
#
_symmetry.space_group_name_H-M   'P 1'
#
loop_
_entity.id
_entity.type
_entity.pdbx_description
1 polymer ?
#
loop_
_entity_poly.entity_id
_entity_poly.type
_entity_poly.pdbx_seq_one_letter_code
_entity_poly.pdbx_strand_id
1 'polypeptide(L)'
;MGDTVVATLRHAQSNDERLSKEKPYIITYPVASDIPRTNFLIEFFSNIKIHDMRAADLDYHECGFKMAKLDKNLPREDFDDESKIEKLYLPIVQRCLKKALGAKEVFIFDHMLRKRKPEFPFHPATKDTVPQPALSAHIDYTNAEVEERLRNYFGDQAEDFKKRHFQVVNIWKPLIGPLRDYPLAYCDAKSVNQDTDLLTVDEVFPKMVNEIYQVLYSPNHKWYWLPDQTPEEVVIFAGYDSRKGQSVAVPHCSFDLGDESRVTPAIDSGVQEERVCIERCQVVERKVLESLLQDENDNSPRIETEVGLPEEDLLVDWDGSQDPQNPRNWSPTRRWLVIMLISVITFNQAMSSTMFAPGAARAMADFHSSNEVVAQLLVSIYVVGLAAGPLVLSPLSELYGRIPIMHATNLAFVVGGVLCAVSVDIPMLILARLLMGISTISLGGGYVADLMAPEDRGRALNIWNIGPVLAPMVGPVVGGYITQKISWRWTFGMLSITGTFWLIICVFFLRETYAPCLLESKARKLRTSTGLQYRSKLDDGIAPKERLLASVARPWKMLSFCPVIIILSLFGSVAYCFMYLMFSTLTEVFVSTYGFTEGQAGLTFLGLGVGSLLGQLMLDFWMRGQTRDRNRTGRELLAEDHLPPLVVSGVLIACGQSGYGWSLHYVWHWIVPVAATGVTGLGIIFAFQAVQGYLVEAYTSYAASALAVSVAVRCVFGLTVPLAGPRMYEELGYGWGNTVLALIALMMVPASMLLQRFGPRIRGASQYSVR
;
A
#
# COMPACT_ATOMS: atom_id res chain seq x y z
N MET A 1 48.17 -3.12 -22.98
CA MET A 1 48.00 -4.01 -21.82
C MET A 1 47.60 -5.36 -22.37
N GLY A 2 48.27 -6.44 -21.97
CA GLY A 2 48.27 -7.72 -22.70
C GLY A 2 46.90 -8.39 -22.84
N ASP A 3 46.77 -9.25 -23.86
CA ASP A 3 45.56 -9.95 -24.30
C ASP A 3 44.88 -10.83 -23.23
N THR A 4 45.44 -10.93 -22.03
CA THR A 4 44.95 -11.78 -20.95
C THR A 4 45.37 -11.20 -19.59
N VAL A 5 44.40 -11.09 -18.68
CA VAL A 5 44.62 -10.73 -17.27
C VAL A 5 44.53 -11.99 -16.41
N VAL A 6 45.30 -12.04 -15.33
CA VAL A 6 45.22 -13.09 -14.33
C VAL A 6 44.53 -12.53 -13.10
N ALA A 7 43.41 -13.11 -12.69
CA ALA A 7 42.60 -12.61 -11.58
C ALA A 7 42.13 -13.75 -10.66
N THR A 8 41.52 -13.35 -9.54
CA THR A 8 40.88 -14.25 -8.59
C THR A 8 39.37 -14.17 -8.78
N LEU A 9 38.72 -15.29 -9.10
CA LEU A 9 37.25 -15.38 -9.15
C LEU A 9 36.73 -16.17 -7.96
N ARG A 10 35.45 -15.96 -7.63
CA ARG A 10 34.79 -16.67 -6.53
C ARG A 10 33.79 -17.69 -7.09
N HIS A 11 33.89 -18.93 -6.63
CA HIS A 11 33.04 -20.04 -7.07
C HIS A 11 32.43 -20.76 -5.88
N ALA A 12 31.26 -21.38 -6.07
CA ALA A 12 30.65 -22.25 -5.08
C ALA A 12 31.40 -23.59 -5.00
N GLN A 13 31.27 -24.29 -3.86
CA GLN A 13 31.88 -25.60 -3.63
C GLN A 13 30.82 -26.71 -3.55
N SER A 14 31.05 -27.82 -4.26
CA SER A 14 30.11 -28.96 -4.36
C SER A 14 30.18 -29.95 -3.21
N ASN A 15 31.30 -30.00 -2.47
CA ASN A 15 31.60 -31.05 -1.48
C ASN A 15 31.21 -30.68 -0.04
N ASP A 16 30.32 -29.72 0.13
CA ASP A 16 29.86 -29.29 1.45
C ASP A 16 28.82 -30.28 2.00
N GLU A 17 29.11 -30.92 3.15
CA GLU A 17 28.21 -31.89 3.78
C GLU A 17 26.79 -31.36 4.00
N ARG A 18 26.62 -30.03 4.12
CA ARG A 18 25.31 -29.37 4.27
C ARG A 18 24.41 -29.57 3.06
N LEU A 19 24.99 -29.66 1.85
CA LEU A 19 24.25 -29.82 0.60
C LEU A 19 23.58 -31.20 0.46
N SER A 20 24.02 -32.18 1.26
CA SER A 20 23.38 -33.51 1.30
C SER A 20 22.07 -33.54 2.11
N LYS A 21 21.84 -32.51 2.94
CA LYS A 21 20.70 -32.44 3.89
C LYS A 21 19.64 -31.44 3.47
N GLU A 22 20.03 -30.37 2.79
CA GLU A 22 19.16 -29.26 2.42
C GLU A 22 19.59 -28.67 1.08
N LYS A 23 18.63 -28.18 0.29
CA LYS A 23 18.91 -27.51 -0.98
C LYS A 23 19.74 -26.23 -0.72
N PRO A 24 20.73 -25.89 -1.56
CA PRO A 24 21.50 -24.67 -1.39
C PRO A 24 20.59 -23.42 -1.44
N TYR A 25 20.85 -22.42 -0.59
CA TYR A 25 20.12 -21.15 -0.59
C TYR A 25 21.02 -19.93 -0.33
N ILE A 26 20.54 -18.76 -0.76
CA ILE A 26 21.08 -17.43 -0.42
C ILE A 26 19.92 -16.56 0.05
N ILE A 27 20.00 -16.08 1.29
CA ILE A 27 19.03 -15.15 1.86
C ILE A 27 19.52 -13.72 1.64
N THR A 28 18.76 -12.94 0.87
CA THR A 28 19.14 -11.58 0.45
C THR A 28 18.64 -10.49 1.41
N TYR A 29 17.98 -10.87 2.51
CA TYR A 29 17.44 -9.97 3.52
C TYR A 29 17.93 -10.29 4.94
N PRO A 30 17.81 -9.36 5.90
CA PRO A 30 18.21 -9.61 7.28
C PRO A 30 17.38 -10.71 7.93
N VAL A 31 18.05 -11.77 8.38
CA VAL A 31 17.48 -12.84 9.21
C VAL A 31 18.09 -12.80 10.61
N ALA A 32 17.47 -13.49 11.56
CA ALA A 32 18.00 -13.62 12.91
C ALA A 32 19.41 -14.22 12.89
N SER A 33 20.27 -13.84 13.84
CA SER A 33 21.71 -14.14 13.83
C SER A 33 22.05 -15.64 13.88
N ASP A 34 21.08 -16.47 14.24
CA ASP A 34 21.14 -17.93 14.27
C ASP A 34 20.89 -18.59 12.90
N ILE A 35 20.38 -17.86 11.91
CA ILE A 35 20.15 -18.36 10.55
C ILE A 35 21.30 -17.90 9.64
N PRO A 36 22.13 -18.82 9.12
CA PRO A 36 23.18 -18.45 8.19
C PRO A 36 22.57 -17.93 6.88
N ARG A 37 23.18 -16.91 6.27
CA ARG A 37 22.67 -16.34 5.00
C ARG A 37 22.81 -17.31 3.82
N THR A 38 23.77 -18.22 3.87
CA THR A 38 23.98 -19.27 2.89
C THR A 38 24.29 -20.58 3.61
N ASN A 39 23.90 -21.70 3.04
CA ASN A 39 24.25 -23.05 3.53
C ASN A 39 25.32 -23.75 2.69
N PHE A 40 25.99 -23.03 1.79
CA PHE A 40 27.14 -23.48 1.01
C PHE A 40 28.30 -22.48 1.09
N LEU A 41 29.51 -22.94 0.76
CA LEU A 41 30.73 -22.14 0.77
C LEU A 41 31.02 -21.51 -0.59
N ILE A 42 31.58 -20.30 -0.55
CA ILE A 42 32.16 -19.60 -1.71
C ILE A 42 33.66 -19.50 -1.48
N GLU A 43 34.46 -20.08 -2.38
CA GLU A 43 35.92 -20.09 -2.32
C GLU A 43 36.53 -19.17 -3.37
N PHE A 44 37.76 -18.71 -3.10
CA PHE A 44 38.53 -17.85 -3.98
C PHE A 44 39.51 -18.68 -4.81
N PHE A 45 39.36 -18.65 -6.12
CA PHE A 45 40.23 -19.34 -7.07
C PHE A 45 41.13 -18.32 -7.75
N SER A 46 42.38 -18.25 -7.30
CA SER A 46 43.42 -17.42 -7.89
C SER A 46 43.97 -18.00 -9.20
N ASN A 47 44.68 -17.19 -9.97
CA ASN A 47 45.36 -17.59 -11.20
C ASN A 47 44.44 -17.94 -12.38
N ILE A 48 43.21 -17.42 -12.40
CA ILE A 48 42.29 -17.60 -13.52
C ILE A 48 42.67 -16.62 -14.63
N LYS A 49 42.86 -17.15 -15.84
CA LYS A 49 43.13 -16.36 -17.05
C LYS A 49 41.82 -15.84 -17.61
N ILE A 50 41.73 -14.52 -17.76
CA ILE A 50 40.59 -13.81 -18.34
C ILE A 50 41.06 -13.09 -19.60
N HIS A 51 40.55 -13.52 -20.75
CA HIS A 51 41.01 -13.08 -22.07
C HIS A 51 40.29 -11.81 -22.55
N ASP A 52 40.95 -11.02 -23.39
CA ASP A 52 40.34 -9.84 -24.01
C ASP A 52 39.27 -10.27 -25.03
N MET A 53 38.01 -9.88 -24.78
CA MET A 53 36.88 -10.13 -25.67
C MET A 53 37.02 -9.43 -27.03
N ARG A 54 37.75 -8.31 -27.13
CA ARG A 54 37.98 -7.59 -28.41
C ARG A 54 38.98 -8.33 -29.31
N ALA A 55 39.92 -9.06 -28.72
CA ALA A 55 40.93 -9.82 -29.45
C ALA A 55 40.45 -11.25 -29.82
N ALA A 56 39.37 -11.72 -29.19
CA ALA A 56 38.83 -13.06 -29.40
C ALA A 56 37.81 -13.10 -30.55
N ASP A 57 37.88 -14.16 -31.37
CA ASP A 57 36.87 -14.46 -32.40
C ASP A 57 35.70 -15.22 -31.76
N LEU A 58 34.67 -14.48 -31.33
CA LEU A 58 33.55 -14.99 -30.54
C LEU A 58 32.24 -14.94 -31.33
N ASP A 59 31.60 -16.10 -31.49
CA ASP A 59 30.23 -16.21 -32.00
C ASP A 59 29.23 -16.29 -30.85
N TYR A 60 28.33 -15.29 -30.77
CA TYR A 60 27.24 -15.24 -29.79
C TYR A 60 26.40 -16.52 -29.75
N HIS A 61 26.13 -17.15 -30.89
CA HIS A 61 25.32 -18.36 -30.92
C HIS A 61 26.01 -19.58 -30.32
N GLU A 62 27.34 -19.50 -30.17
CA GLU A 62 28.15 -20.56 -29.58
C GLU A 62 28.53 -20.23 -28.13
N CYS A 63 29.19 -19.09 -27.88
CA CYS A 63 29.69 -18.74 -26.56
C CYS A 63 28.67 -18.04 -25.65
N GLY A 64 27.54 -17.58 -26.21
CA GLY A 64 26.43 -16.99 -25.48
C GLY A 64 26.54 -15.48 -25.24
N PHE A 65 27.65 -14.81 -25.58
CA PHE A 65 27.81 -13.37 -25.35
C PHE A 65 28.48 -12.63 -26.51
N LYS A 66 28.22 -11.32 -26.62
CA LYS A 66 28.83 -10.43 -27.62
C LYS A 66 28.84 -8.98 -27.17
N MET A 67 29.77 -8.20 -27.73
CA MET A 67 29.73 -6.74 -27.64
C MET A 67 28.72 -6.14 -28.63
N ALA A 68 28.04 -5.08 -28.21
CA ALA A 68 27.33 -4.17 -29.08
C ALA A 68 27.56 -2.72 -28.64
N LYS A 69 27.18 -1.77 -29.49
CA LYS A 69 27.23 -0.33 -29.19
C LYS A 69 25.83 0.24 -29.17
N LEU A 70 25.53 1.08 -28.18
CA LEU A 70 24.28 1.82 -28.11
C LEU A 70 24.31 2.96 -29.13
N ASP A 71 23.18 3.20 -29.81
CA ASP A 71 23.07 4.30 -30.77
C ASP A 71 23.09 5.69 -30.07
N LYS A 72 22.79 5.72 -28.77
CA LYS A 72 22.84 6.91 -27.91
C LYS A 72 23.08 6.50 -26.46
N ASN A 73 23.97 7.19 -25.75
CA ASN A 73 24.13 7.01 -24.32
C ASN A 73 23.42 8.16 -23.56
N LEU A 74 22.95 7.86 -22.34
CA LEU A 74 22.42 8.87 -21.42
C LEU A 74 23.53 9.33 -20.46
N PRO A 75 23.52 10.60 -20.02
CA PRO A 75 24.34 11.08 -18.92
C PRO A 75 24.16 10.21 -17.67
N ARG A 76 25.21 10.09 -16.85
CA ARG A 76 25.16 9.32 -15.58
C ARG A 76 24.01 9.78 -14.69
N GLU A 77 23.80 11.09 -14.58
CA GLU A 77 22.77 11.74 -13.76
C GLU A 77 21.34 11.28 -14.14
N ASP A 78 21.11 10.98 -15.42
CA ASP A 78 19.79 10.52 -15.89
C ASP A 78 19.45 9.10 -15.41
N PHE A 79 20.45 8.33 -14.96
CA PHE A 79 20.22 7.01 -14.36
C PHE A 79 19.83 7.08 -12.87
N ASP A 80 19.73 8.27 -12.27
CA ASP A 80 19.16 8.44 -10.93
C ASP A 80 17.64 8.73 -10.95
N ASP A 81 17.06 8.88 -12.15
CA ASP A 81 15.62 9.08 -12.38
C ASP A 81 15.02 7.88 -13.13
N GLU A 82 14.22 7.07 -12.42
CA GLU A 82 13.59 5.87 -12.95
C GLU A 82 12.69 6.16 -14.17
N SER A 83 12.00 7.30 -14.19
CA SER A 83 11.17 7.67 -15.34
C SER A 83 12.00 7.96 -16.59
N LYS A 84 13.24 8.46 -16.45
CA LYS A 84 14.13 8.68 -17.59
C LYS A 84 14.70 7.37 -18.10
N ILE A 85 15.02 6.43 -17.21
CA ILE A 85 15.43 5.08 -17.61
C ILE A 85 14.34 4.44 -18.46
N GLU A 86 13.09 4.41 -17.98
CA GLU A 86 11.98 3.79 -18.70
C GLU A 86 11.67 4.47 -20.04
N LYS A 87 11.62 5.81 -20.07
CA LYS A 87 11.18 6.55 -21.27
C LYS A 87 12.27 6.79 -22.29
N LEU A 88 13.53 6.89 -21.84
CA LEU A 88 14.65 7.28 -22.71
C LEU A 88 15.62 6.12 -22.92
N TYR A 89 16.02 5.42 -21.85
CA TYR A 89 17.06 4.38 -21.93
C TYR A 89 16.54 3.05 -22.49
N LEU A 90 15.45 2.52 -21.93
CA LEU A 90 14.91 1.21 -22.32
C LEU A 90 14.56 1.13 -23.82
N PRO A 91 14.00 2.18 -24.46
CA PRO A 91 13.79 2.17 -25.91
C PRO A 91 15.09 2.12 -26.73
N ILE A 92 16.19 2.70 -26.23
CA ILE A 92 17.51 2.60 -26.87
C ILE A 92 18.03 1.16 -26.77
N VAL A 93 17.95 0.56 -25.58
CA VAL A 93 18.32 -0.84 -25.35
C VAL A 93 17.51 -1.78 -26.24
N GLN A 94 16.20 -1.56 -26.36
CA GLN A 94 15.33 -2.38 -27.19
C GLN A 94 15.75 -2.33 -28.67
N ARG A 95 16.11 -1.15 -29.20
CA ARG A 95 16.64 -1.02 -30.57
C ARG A 95 17.99 -1.71 -30.73
N CYS A 96 18.88 -1.57 -29.75
CA CYS A 96 20.18 -2.23 -29.74
C CYS A 96 20.03 -3.76 -29.79
N LEU A 97 19.16 -4.35 -28.96
CA LEU A 97 18.90 -5.79 -28.95
C LEU A 97 18.28 -6.29 -30.25
N LYS A 98 17.29 -5.57 -30.81
CA LYS A 98 16.71 -5.90 -32.12
C LYS A 98 17.75 -5.94 -33.23
N LYS A 99 18.66 -4.95 -33.25
CA LYS A 99 19.74 -4.85 -34.24
C LYS A 99 20.82 -5.91 -34.02
N ALA A 100 21.24 -6.13 -32.77
CA ALA A 100 22.37 -7.01 -32.45
C ALA A 100 22.05 -8.50 -32.53
N LEU A 101 20.79 -8.88 -32.26
CA LEU A 101 20.32 -10.27 -32.23
C LEU A 101 19.35 -10.60 -33.37
N GLY A 102 18.95 -9.63 -34.20
CA GLY A 102 17.96 -9.84 -35.26
C GLY A 102 16.54 -10.12 -34.74
N ALA A 103 16.24 -9.74 -33.50
CA ALA A 103 14.96 -10.03 -32.86
C ALA A 103 13.82 -9.19 -33.46
N LYS A 104 12.69 -9.84 -33.78
CA LYS A 104 11.47 -9.16 -34.25
C LYS A 104 10.79 -8.37 -33.12
N GLU A 105 10.74 -8.97 -31.95
CA GLU A 105 10.09 -8.47 -30.74
C GLU A 105 11.09 -8.55 -29.58
N VAL A 106 11.15 -7.50 -28.76
CA VAL A 106 12.01 -7.44 -27.56
C VAL A 106 11.17 -6.85 -26.45
N PHE A 107 11.13 -7.53 -25.32
CA PHE A 107 10.44 -7.11 -24.11
C PHE A 107 11.46 -6.99 -22.98
N ILE A 108 11.49 -5.83 -22.31
CA ILE A 108 12.35 -5.59 -21.17
C ILE A 108 11.45 -5.64 -19.93
N PHE A 109 11.73 -6.59 -19.05
CA PHE A 109 10.87 -6.88 -17.89
C PHE A 109 11.50 -6.49 -16.55
N ASP A 110 12.81 -6.24 -16.52
CA ASP A 110 13.53 -5.83 -15.32
C ASP A 110 14.80 -5.03 -15.69
N HIS A 111 15.27 -4.20 -14.77
CA HIS A 111 16.57 -3.53 -14.84
C HIS A 111 17.14 -3.30 -13.42
N MET A 112 18.46 -3.43 -13.28
CA MET A 112 19.13 -3.25 -11.98
C MET A 112 20.28 -2.25 -12.08
N LEU A 113 20.26 -1.23 -11.22
CA LEU A 113 21.37 -0.30 -11.05
C LEU A 113 22.27 -0.77 -9.90
N ARG A 114 23.56 -0.99 -10.21
CA ARG A 114 24.56 -1.34 -9.21
C ARG A 114 25.41 -0.11 -8.87
N LYS A 115 25.30 0.39 -7.63
CA LYS A 115 26.07 1.55 -7.14
C LYS A 115 27.07 1.08 -6.09
N ARG A 116 28.36 1.33 -6.31
CA ARG A 116 29.41 0.87 -5.41
C ARG A 116 29.52 1.74 -4.17
N LYS A 117 29.62 1.14 -2.98
CA LYS A 117 29.96 1.85 -1.74
C LYS A 117 31.49 1.87 -1.49
N PRO A 118 32.02 2.83 -0.69
CA PRO A 118 33.45 2.89 -0.39
C PRO A 118 34.01 1.62 0.24
N GLU A 119 33.21 0.88 1.01
CA GLU A 119 33.65 -0.34 1.68
C GLU A 119 33.75 -1.56 0.75
N PHE A 120 33.28 -1.48 -0.49
CA PHE A 120 33.37 -2.57 -1.46
C PHE A 120 34.85 -2.95 -1.73
N PRO A 121 35.21 -4.26 -1.76
CA PRO A 121 34.35 -5.44 -1.87
C PRO A 121 33.84 -6.03 -0.55
N PHE A 122 34.06 -5.34 0.59
CA PHE A 122 33.58 -5.77 1.89
C PHE A 122 32.11 -5.38 2.10
N HIS A 123 31.28 -6.36 2.44
CA HIS A 123 29.87 -6.15 2.74
C HIS A 123 29.70 -5.91 4.25
N PRO A 124 29.33 -4.70 4.71
CA PRO A 124 28.91 -4.53 6.09
C PRO A 124 27.60 -5.30 6.32
N ALA A 125 27.45 -5.89 7.51
CA ALA A 125 26.28 -6.68 7.91
C ALA A 125 25.00 -5.85 8.17
N THR A 126 24.85 -4.68 7.53
CA THR A 126 23.82 -3.69 7.90
C THR A 126 22.88 -3.27 6.75
N LYS A 127 21.59 -3.46 7.08
CA LYS A 127 20.29 -2.94 6.64
C LYS A 127 19.99 -2.24 5.31
N ASP A 128 20.87 -1.51 4.61
CA ASP A 128 20.42 -0.67 3.48
C ASP A 128 21.56 -0.38 2.48
N THR A 129 21.88 -1.33 1.61
CA THR A 129 22.88 -1.13 0.55
C THR A 129 22.25 -1.33 -0.81
N VAL A 130 22.35 -0.32 -1.69
CA VAL A 130 22.12 -0.46 -3.13
C VAL A 130 22.89 -1.68 -3.64
N PRO A 131 22.34 -2.50 -4.57
CA PRO A 131 23.02 -3.71 -5.06
C PRO A 131 24.46 -3.42 -5.49
N GLN A 132 25.42 -4.13 -4.92
CA GLN A 132 26.83 -4.04 -5.28
C GLN A 132 27.14 -4.95 -6.48
N PRO A 133 28.26 -4.77 -7.19
CA PRO A 133 28.73 -5.76 -8.18
C PRO A 133 28.78 -7.18 -7.61
N ALA A 134 28.31 -8.16 -8.40
CA ALA A 134 28.23 -9.54 -7.97
C ALA A 134 29.60 -10.23 -8.07
N LEU A 135 30.17 -10.61 -6.93
CA LEU A 135 31.54 -11.14 -6.85
C LEU A 135 31.64 -12.67 -7.06
N SER A 136 30.52 -13.39 -6.96
CA SER A 136 30.45 -14.85 -7.19
C SER A 136 30.03 -15.15 -8.62
N ALA A 137 30.64 -16.16 -9.24
CA ALA A 137 30.25 -16.67 -10.55
C ALA A 137 28.87 -17.32 -10.47
N HIS A 138 27.90 -16.78 -11.23
CA HIS A 138 26.52 -17.24 -11.23
C HIS A 138 25.85 -17.09 -12.61
N ILE A 139 24.67 -17.68 -12.74
CA ILE A 139 23.72 -17.48 -13.83
C ILE A 139 22.37 -17.14 -13.19
N ASP A 140 21.74 -16.05 -13.64
CA ASP A 140 20.58 -15.43 -13.00
C ASP A 140 19.28 -16.26 -13.06
N TYR A 141 19.21 -17.28 -13.92
CA TYR A 141 17.99 -18.02 -14.16
C TYR A 141 18.29 -19.51 -14.36
N THR A 142 17.43 -20.37 -13.81
CA THR A 142 17.35 -21.78 -14.21
C THR A 142 16.27 -22.01 -15.27
N ASN A 143 16.26 -23.20 -15.88
CA ASN A 143 15.19 -23.59 -16.81
C ASN A 143 13.80 -23.47 -16.17
N ALA A 144 13.66 -23.85 -14.89
CA ALA A 144 12.39 -23.80 -14.17
C ALA A 144 11.93 -22.34 -13.94
N GLU A 145 12.86 -21.47 -13.53
CA GLU A 145 12.62 -20.04 -13.30
C GLU A 145 12.17 -19.32 -14.59
N VAL A 146 12.77 -19.65 -15.73
CA VAL A 146 12.39 -19.04 -17.03
C VAL A 146 10.95 -19.38 -17.40
N GLU A 147 10.51 -20.62 -17.18
CA GLU A 147 9.12 -21.00 -17.45
C GLU A 147 8.12 -20.27 -16.56
N GLU A 148 8.45 -20.14 -15.28
CA GLU A 148 7.62 -19.43 -14.32
C GLU A 148 7.52 -17.95 -14.68
N ARG A 149 8.65 -17.31 -15.02
CA ARG A 149 8.67 -15.91 -15.48
C ARG A 149 7.84 -15.70 -16.73
N LEU A 150 7.92 -16.59 -17.73
CA LEU A 150 7.09 -16.47 -18.92
C LEU A 150 5.60 -16.47 -18.57
N ARG A 151 5.17 -17.36 -17.66
CA ARG A 151 3.79 -17.40 -17.17
C ARG A 151 3.43 -16.12 -16.40
N ASN A 152 4.33 -15.63 -15.55
CA ASN A 152 4.10 -14.44 -14.73
C ASN A 152 3.96 -13.16 -15.57
N TYR A 153 4.80 -12.98 -16.60
CA TYR A 153 4.78 -11.77 -17.42
C TYR A 153 3.76 -11.81 -18.57
N PHE A 154 3.57 -12.96 -19.21
CA PHE A 154 2.75 -13.06 -20.42
C PHE A 154 1.41 -13.78 -20.20
N GLY A 155 1.16 -14.37 -19.02
CA GLY A 155 -0.09 -15.05 -18.68
C GLY A 155 -0.46 -16.11 -19.73
N ASP A 156 -1.70 -16.05 -20.23
CA ASP A 156 -2.19 -16.97 -21.27
C ASP A 156 -1.40 -16.91 -22.58
N GLN A 157 -0.72 -15.79 -22.88
CA GLN A 157 0.12 -15.65 -24.08
C GLN A 157 1.46 -16.38 -23.96
N ALA A 158 1.87 -16.80 -22.76
CA ALA A 158 3.13 -17.51 -22.55
C ALA A 158 3.23 -18.76 -23.43
N GLU A 159 2.14 -19.51 -23.57
CA GLU A 159 2.08 -20.71 -24.42
C GLU A 159 2.20 -20.39 -25.92
N ASP A 160 1.77 -19.20 -26.34
CA ASP A 160 1.96 -18.76 -27.73
C ASP A 160 3.38 -18.27 -28.00
N PHE A 161 4.04 -17.65 -27.02
CA PHE A 161 5.45 -17.28 -27.12
C PHE A 161 6.36 -18.52 -27.11
N LYS A 162 6.02 -19.56 -26.33
CA LYS A 162 6.75 -20.84 -26.32
C LYS A 162 6.75 -21.56 -27.68
N LYS A 163 5.73 -21.34 -28.51
CA LYS A 163 5.68 -21.89 -29.90
C LYS A 163 6.68 -21.21 -30.83
N ARG A 164 7.25 -20.06 -30.44
CA ARG A 164 8.22 -19.30 -31.22
C ARG A 164 9.61 -19.49 -30.62
N HIS A 165 10.65 -19.24 -31.40
CA HIS A 165 12.00 -19.13 -30.86
C HIS A 165 12.11 -17.84 -30.04
N PHE A 166 12.49 -17.97 -28.76
CA PHE A 166 12.73 -16.85 -27.87
C PHE A 166 14.01 -17.07 -27.07
N GLN A 167 14.59 -15.98 -26.59
CA GLN A 167 15.79 -15.98 -25.76
C GLN A 167 15.54 -15.06 -24.56
N VAL A 168 16.09 -15.43 -23.40
CA VAL A 168 16.24 -14.52 -22.25
C VAL A 168 17.69 -14.07 -22.24
N VAL A 169 17.90 -12.76 -22.33
CA VAL A 169 19.23 -12.16 -22.44
C VAL A 169 19.39 -11.05 -21.43
N ASN A 170 20.59 -10.93 -20.89
CA ASN A 170 21.01 -9.82 -20.07
C ASN A 170 21.85 -8.86 -20.91
N ILE A 171 21.81 -7.59 -20.52
CA ILE A 171 22.62 -6.54 -21.11
C ILE A 171 23.29 -5.74 -20.00
N TRP A 172 24.59 -5.51 -20.13
CA TRP A 172 25.35 -4.80 -19.12
C TRP A 172 26.27 -3.73 -19.72
N LYS A 173 26.36 -2.60 -19.01
CA LYS A 173 27.33 -1.53 -19.28
C LYS A 173 27.74 -0.81 -18.00
N PRO A 174 28.92 -0.17 -17.99
CA PRO A 174 29.24 0.82 -16.99
C PRO A 174 28.41 2.11 -17.18
N LEU A 175 28.14 2.80 -16.07
CA LEU A 175 27.52 4.14 -16.11
C LEU A 175 28.57 5.25 -16.28
N ILE A 176 29.79 5.02 -15.78
CA ILE A 176 30.95 5.90 -15.88
C ILE A 176 32.09 5.05 -16.44
N GLY A 177 32.80 5.54 -17.44
CA GLY A 177 33.93 4.81 -18.01
C GLY A 177 35.09 5.73 -18.44
N PRO A 178 36.21 5.15 -18.90
CA PRO A 178 36.42 3.70 -19.08
C PRO A 178 36.44 2.93 -17.75
N LEU A 179 35.81 1.75 -17.72
CA LEU A 179 35.76 0.92 -16.52
C LEU A 179 37.10 0.20 -16.29
N ARG A 180 37.73 0.44 -15.13
CA ARG A 180 39.11 0.01 -14.84
C ARG A 180 39.33 -0.66 -13.49
N ASP A 181 38.27 -0.86 -12.72
CA ASP A 181 38.37 -1.38 -11.36
C ASP A 181 37.74 -2.79 -11.25
N TYR A 182 36.41 -2.88 -11.40
CA TYR A 182 35.64 -4.11 -11.28
C TYR A 182 34.79 -4.36 -12.54
N PRO A 183 35.42 -4.73 -13.67
CA PRO A 183 34.71 -5.20 -14.85
C PRO A 183 34.00 -6.53 -14.60
N LEU A 184 33.05 -6.86 -15.49
CA LEU A 184 32.47 -8.19 -15.56
C LEU A 184 33.35 -9.13 -16.40
N ALA A 185 33.56 -10.34 -15.88
CA ALA A 185 34.02 -11.50 -16.61
C ALA A 185 32.82 -12.34 -17.07
N TYR A 186 32.92 -12.86 -18.29
CA TYR A 186 31.94 -13.71 -18.95
C TYR A 186 32.59 -15.06 -19.30
N CYS A 187 32.01 -16.16 -18.86
CA CYS A 187 32.50 -17.49 -19.18
C CYS A 187 31.88 -18.00 -20.48
N ASP A 188 32.69 -18.55 -21.39
CA ASP A 188 32.22 -19.24 -22.59
C ASP A 188 31.31 -20.40 -22.20
N ALA A 189 30.04 -20.32 -22.59
CA ALA A 189 29.04 -21.34 -22.27
C ALA A 189 29.45 -22.74 -22.78
N LYS A 190 30.24 -22.85 -23.86
CA LYS A 190 30.79 -24.13 -24.36
C LYS A 190 31.79 -24.79 -23.41
N SER A 191 32.39 -24.00 -22.52
CA SER A 191 33.38 -24.48 -21.56
C SER A 191 32.77 -24.98 -20.26
N VAL A 192 31.46 -24.81 -20.07
CA VAL A 192 30.73 -25.11 -18.83
C VAL A 192 29.93 -26.41 -19.01
N ASN A 193 30.17 -27.39 -18.15
CA ASN A 193 29.37 -28.61 -18.13
C ASN A 193 28.14 -28.42 -17.22
N GLN A 194 26.94 -28.53 -17.79
CA GLN A 194 25.69 -28.30 -17.07
C GLN A 194 25.43 -29.26 -15.91
N ASP A 195 25.94 -30.49 -16.01
CA ASP A 195 25.67 -31.53 -15.03
C ASP A 195 26.63 -31.49 -13.84
N THR A 196 27.83 -30.93 -14.04
CA THR A 196 28.92 -30.98 -13.05
C THR A 196 29.36 -29.61 -12.54
N ASP A 197 29.15 -28.55 -13.31
CA ASP A 197 29.72 -27.24 -13.02
C ASP A 197 28.68 -26.25 -12.48
N LEU A 198 27.41 -26.65 -12.40
CA LEU A 198 26.30 -25.79 -11.97
C LEU A 198 25.64 -26.35 -10.70
N LEU A 199 25.48 -25.48 -9.71
CA LEU A 199 24.76 -25.75 -8.48
C LEU A 199 23.47 -24.95 -8.46
N THR A 200 22.32 -25.63 -8.41
CA THR A 200 21.01 -24.98 -8.27
C THR A 200 20.83 -24.41 -6.87
N VAL A 201 20.54 -23.12 -6.77
CA VAL A 201 20.45 -22.39 -5.50
C VAL A 201 19.17 -21.58 -5.42
N ASP A 202 18.48 -21.63 -4.28
CA ASP A 202 17.33 -20.78 -4.00
C ASP A 202 17.79 -19.40 -3.53
N GLU A 203 17.48 -18.36 -4.30
CA GLU A 203 17.67 -16.97 -3.90
C GLU A 203 16.40 -16.45 -3.23
N VAL A 204 16.47 -16.29 -1.91
CA VAL A 204 15.33 -16.06 -1.04
C VAL A 204 15.22 -14.57 -0.70
N PHE A 205 14.18 -13.94 -1.22
CA PHE A 205 13.79 -12.55 -0.95
C PHE A 205 12.64 -12.52 0.08
N PRO A 206 12.34 -11.36 0.72
CA PRO A 206 11.30 -11.29 1.76
C PRO A 206 9.89 -11.72 1.31
N LYS A 207 9.61 -11.73 0.00
CA LYS A 207 8.28 -11.97 -0.58
C LYS A 207 8.27 -13.01 -1.70
N MET A 208 9.44 -13.51 -2.12
CA MET A 208 9.56 -14.43 -3.25
C MET A 208 10.84 -15.25 -3.14
N VAL A 209 10.87 -16.41 -3.79
CA VAL A 209 12.06 -17.25 -3.93
C VAL A 209 12.30 -17.44 -5.42
N ASN A 210 13.48 -17.07 -5.89
CA ASN A 210 13.92 -17.35 -7.26
C ASN A 210 14.86 -18.54 -7.26
N GLU A 211 14.96 -19.26 -8.37
CA GLU A 211 15.99 -20.28 -8.54
C GLU A 211 17.09 -19.80 -9.51
N ILE A 212 18.34 -19.83 -9.05
CA ILE A 212 19.54 -19.42 -9.82
C ILE A 212 20.57 -20.55 -9.89
N TYR A 213 21.58 -20.43 -10.77
CA TYR A 213 22.76 -21.30 -10.71
C TYR A 213 23.96 -20.56 -10.10
N GLN A 214 24.58 -21.17 -9.09
CA GLN A 214 25.96 -20.84 -8.70
C GLN A 214 26.93 -21.73 -9.47
N VAL A 215 28.09 -21.20 -9.83
CA VAL A 215 29.03 -21.89 -10.71
C VAL A 215 30.15 -22.52 -9.87
N LEU A 216 30.32 -23.82 -10.00
CA LEU A 216 31.40 -24.58 -9.40
C LEU A 216 32.69 -24.38 -10.20
N TYR A 217 33.84 -24.36 -9.55
CA TYR A 217 35.10 -24.14 -10.26
C TYR A 217 35.46 -25.32 -11.17
N SER A 218 35.85 -25.02 -12.41
CA SER A 218 36.42 -25.99 -13.34
C SER A 218 37.61 -25.37 -14.07
N PRO A 219 38.75 -26.09 -14.21
CA PRO A 219 39.90 -25.60 -14.96
C PRO A 219 39.61 -25.47 -16.47
N ASN A 220 38.51 -26.04 -16.95
CA ASN A 220 38.11 -25.95 -18.35
C ASN A 220 37.41 -24.61 -18.67
N HIS A 221 36.94 -23.87 -17.67
CA HIS A 221 36.23 -22.61 -17.85
C HIS A 221 37.10 -21.56 -18.55
N LYS A 222 36.58 -20.99 -19.63
CA LYS A 222 37.24 -19.94 -20.41
C LYS A 222 36.56 -18.60 -20.18
N TRP A 223 37.25 -17.70 -19.51
CA TRP A 223 36.72 -16.40 -19.12
C TRP A 223 37.20 -15.28 -20.06
N TYR A 224 36.32 -14.32 -20.33
CA TYR A 224 36.57 -13.16 -21.16
C TYR A 224 36.07 -11.89 -20.49
N TRP A 225 36.67 -10.74 -20.80
CA TRP A 225 36.21 -9.44 -20.33
C TRP A 225 36.38 -8.38 -21.41
N LEU A 226 35.77 -7.21 -21.22
CA LEU A 226 35.88 -6.09 -22.16
C LEU A 226 36.80 -5.00 -21.59
N PRO A 227 38.05 -4.86 -22.08
CA PRO A 227 38.98 -3.86 -21.55
C PRO A 227 38.54 -2.43 -21.85
N ASP A 228 38.77 -1.53 -20.89
CA ASP A 228 38.44 -0.11 -21.00
C ASP A 228 37.00 0.13 -21.52
N GLN A 229 36.04 -0.66 -21.04
CA GLN A 229 34.67 -0.57 -21.51
C GLN A 229 34.11 0.83 -21.26
N THR A 230 33.62 1.45 -22.32
CA THR A 230 33.01 2.78 -22.28
C THR A 230 31.50 2.69 -22.00
N PRO A 231 30.85 3.76 -21.51
CA PRO A 231 29.40 3.76 -21.29
C PRO A 231 28.55 3.57 -22.56
N GLU A 232 29.14 3.67 -23.76
CA GLU A 232 28.45 3.43 -25.03
C GLU A 232 28.50 1.97 -25.46
N GLU A 233 29.43 1.20 -24.90
CA GLU A 233 29.60 -0.22 -25.17
C GLU A 233 28.79 -1.04 -24.17
N VAL A 234 28.03 -1.98 -24.70
CA VAL A 234 27.24 -2.94 -23.94
C VAL A 234 27.72 -4.35 -24.25
N VAL A 235 27.67 -5.23 -23.25
CA VAL A 235 27.81 -6.66 -23.47
C VAL A 235 26.43 -7.29 -23.33
N ILE A 236 26.03 -8.04 -24.36
CA ILE A 236 24.79 -8.82 -24.39
C ILE A 236 25.19 -10.26 -24.14
N PHE A 237 24.56 -10.93 -23.19
CA PHE A 237 24.85 -12.31 -22.86
C PHE A 237 23.57 -13.09 -22.56
N ALA A 238 23.51 -14.33 -23.01
CA ALA A 238 22.34 -15.18 -22.91
C ALA A 238 22.21 -15.76 -21.49
N GLY A 239 20.98 -15.76 -20.98
CA GLY A 239 20.58 -16.53 -19.80
C GLY A 239 19.83 -17.81 -20.19
N TYR A 240 19.12 -17.81 -21.33
CA TYR A 240 18.36 -18.96 -21.82
C TYR A 240 18.02 -18.82 -23.32
N ASP A 241 17.94 -19.94 -24.04
CA ASP A 241 17.44 -20.02 -25.42
C ASP A 241 16.43 -21.16 -25.57
N SER A 242 15.25 -20.91 -26.16
CA SER A 242 14.19 -21.93 -26.22
C SER A 242 14.50 -23.15 -27.11
N ARG A 243 15.52 -23.08 -27.97
CA ARG A 243 16.00 -24.21 -28.79
C ARG A 243 17.19 -24.93 -28.15
N LYS A 244 18.02 -24.21 -27.40
CA LYS A 244 19.28 -24.73 -26.80
C LYS A 244 19.21 -24.92 -25.28
N GLY A 245 18.12 -24.52 -24.64
CA GLY A 245 17.96 -24.47 -23.19
C GLY A 245 19.05 -23.61 -22.53
N GLN A 246 19.53 -24.08 -21.39
CA GLN A 246 20.58 -23.45 -20.59
C GLN A 246 22.00 -23.56 -21.21
N SER A 247 22.18 -24.20 -22.38
CA SER A 247 23.54 -24.52 -22.90
C SER A 247 24.30 -23.32 -23.45
N VAL A 248 23.60 -22.21 -23.62
CA VAL A 248 24.16 -20.92 -24.01
C VAL A 248 24.15 -19.92 -22.85
N ALA A 249 23.71 -20.34 -21.66
CA ALA A 249 23.64 -19.47 -20.51
C ALA A 249 25.04 -19.12 -20.02
N VAL A 250 25.33 -17.84 -19.85
CA VAL A 250 26.69 -17.34 -19.59
C VAL A 250 26.92 -17.12 -18.10
N PRO A 251 27.80 -17.90 -17.45
CA PRO A 251 28.31 -17.56 -16.13
C PRO A 251 29.00 -16.21 -16.14
N HIS A 252 28.73 -15.40 -15.14
CA HIS A 252 29.34 -14.09 -15.04
C HIS A 252 29.58 -13.66 -13.59
N CYS A 253 30.59 -12.81 -13.39
CA CYS A 253 30.91 -12.17 -12.11
C CYS A 253 31.79 -10.95 -12.32
N SER A 254 31.86 -10.05 -11.33
CA SER A 254 32.85 -8.98 -11.30
C SER A 254 34.16 -9.46 -10.69
N PHE A 255 35.29 -9.02 -11.24
CA PHE A 255 36.62 -9.32 -10.71
C PHE A 255 37.45 -8.05 -10.54
N ASP A 256 38.42 -8.08 -9.65
CA ASP A 256 39.29 -6.93 -9.38
C ASP A 256 40.46 -6.87 -10.38
N LEU A 257 40.64 -5.72 -11.03
CA LEU A 257 41.79 -5.45 -11.92
C LEU A 257 43.03 -4.95 -11.16
N GLY A 258 42.93 -4.61 -9.88
CA GLY A 258 44.06 -4.26 -9.02
C GLY A 258 44.71 -2.90 -9.32
N ASP A 259 43.93 -1.88 -9.70
CA ASP A 259 44.46 -0.53 -10.00
C ASP A 259 45.25 0.05 -8.79
N GLU A 260 46.56 0.24 -8.97
CA GLU A 260 47.55 0.72 -7.98
C GLU A 260 47.27 2.14 -7.45
N SER A 261 46.27 2.85 -7.99
CA SER A 261 45.87 4.18 -7.52
C SER A 261 45.08 4.20 -6.20
N ARG A 262 44.91 3.04 -5.54
CA ARG A 262 44.29 2.95 -4.20
C ARG A 262 45.21 2.29 -3.18
N VAL A 263 45.49 3.04 -2.11
CA VAL A 263 46.04 2.53 -0.86
C VAL A 263 45.02 1.55 -0.25
N THR A 264 45.27 0.25 -0.40
CA THR A 264 44.70 -0.79 0.45
C THR A 264 45.58 -0.92 1.70
N PRO A 265 45.02 -1.01 2.93
CA PRO A 265 45.78 -1.48 4.07
C PRO A 265 46.29 -2.89 3.76
N ALA A 266 47.57 -3.13 4.00
CA ALA A 266 48.21 -4.41 3.77
C ALA A 266 47.44 -5.54 4.47
N ILE A 267 47.25 -6.64 3.75
CA ILE A 267 46.80 -7.91 4.32
C ILE A 267 47.93 -8.40 5.20
N ASP A 268 47.77 -8.25 6.52
CA ASP A 268 48.60 -8.97 7.48
C ASP A 268 48.17 -10.44 7.42
N SER A 269 49.07 -11.28 6.91
CA SER A 269 48.92 -12.73 6.82
C SER A 269 48.91 -13.32 8.23
N GLY A 270 47.73 -13.42 8.85
CA GLY A 270 47.67 -13.84 10.24
C GLY A 270 46.31 -14.25 10.81
N VAL A 271 45.31 -14.62 10.00
CA VAL A 271 44.06 -15.18 10.54
C VAL A 271 43.98 -16.67 10.27
N GLN A 272 44.35 -17.39 11.33
CA GLN A 272 44.24 -18.82 11.53
C GLN A 272 42.75 -19.24 11.51
N GLU A 273 42.49 -20.42 10.95
CA GLU A 273 41.20 -21.09 10.93
C GLU A 273 40.54 -21.11 12.33
N GLU A 274 39.35 -20.52 12.47
CA GLU A 274 38.46 -20.81 13.60
C GLU A 274 37.21 -21.54 13.10
N ARG A 275 37.30 -22.88 13.17
CA ARG A 275 36.14 -23.76 13.34
C ARG A 275 35.46 -23.39 14.66
N VAL A 276 34.18 -22.98 14.64
CA VAL A 276 33.39 -22.92 15.87
C VAL A 276 32.18 -23.84 15.75
N CYS A 277 32.30 -24.93 16.51
CA CYS A 277 31.27 -25.90 16.80
C CYS A 277 30.07 -25.29 17.54
N ILE A 278 28.91 -25.89 17.29
CA ILE A 278 27.68 -25.70 18.06
C ILE A 278 27.88 -26.29 19.46
N GLU A 279 27.74 -25.49 20.52
CA GLU A 279 27.39 -26.00 21.85
C GLU A 279 26.50 -25.04 22.66
N ARG A 280 25.70 -25.66 23.53
CA ARG A 280 24.47 -25.24 24.22
C ARG A 280 24.56 -24.10 25.26
N CYS A 281 23.47 -23.31 25.30
CA CYS A 281 22.67 -22.82 26.45
C CYS A 281 23.34 -22.34 27.77
N GLN A 282 23.20 -21.04 28.12
CA GLN A 282 22.39 -20.48 29.24
C GLN A 282 22.86 -19.07 29.75
N VAL A 283 21.89 -18.14 29.76
CA VAL A 283 21.58 -17.00 30.69
C VAL A 283 22.70 -16.15 31.35
N VAL A 284 22.57 -14.81 31.18
CA VAL A 284 22.51 -13.72 32.21
C VAL A 284 23.28 -12.43 31.80
N GLU A 285 22.50 -11.34 31.75
CA GLU A 285 22.79 -9.89 31.98
C GLU A 285 23.72 -9.02 31.11
N ARG A 286 23.06 -8.12 30.35
CA ARG A 286 23.00 -6.66 30.59
C ARG A 286 24.22 -6.02 31.31
N LYS A 287 25.31 -5.75 30.58
CA LYS A 287 26.34 -4.75 30.98
C LYS A 287 27.35 -4.37 29.88
N VAL A 288 26.90 -4.00 28.68
CA VAL A 288 27.79 -3.49 27.60
C VAL A 288 27.30 -2.16 27.00
N LEU A 289 26.29 -1.51 27.61
CA LEU A 289 25.71 -0.26 27.09
C LEU A 289 26.19 1.02 27.81
N GLU A 290 27.27 0.96 28.59
CA GLU A 290 27.76 2.12 29.35
C GLU A 290 29.26 2.45 29.16
N SER A 291 29.96 1.82 28.20
CA SER A 291 31.40 2.05 28.01
C SER A 291 31.79 2.76 26.71
N LEU A 292 30.85 3.38 25.98
CA LEU A 292 31.13 4.10 24.72
C LEU A 292 30.72 5.58 24.74
N LEU A 293 30.52 6.15 25.92
CA LEU A 293 30.27 7.59 26.07
C LEU A 293 31.18 8.16 27.16
N GLN A 294 32.46 8.37 26.82
CA GLN A 294 33.29 9.40 27.45
C GLN A 294 34.53 9.68 26.59
N ASP A 295 34.90 10.96 26.58
CA ASP A 295 36.05 11.64 25.94
C ASP A 295 35.85 12.01 24.44
N GLU A 296 36.00 13.25 24.00
CA GLU A 296 36.76 14.38 24.55
C GLU A 296 36.30 15.74 23.98
N ASN A 297 36.65 16.82 24.67
CA ASN A 297 36.29 18.21 24.40
C ASN A 297 37.52 19.00 23.89
N ASP A 298 37.29 19.84 22.87
CA ASP A 298 37.84 21.20 22.68
C ASP A 298 39.14 21.52 21.86
N ASN A 299 38.93 22.47 20.93
CA ASN A 299 39.75 23.60 20.43
C ASN A 299 40.78 23.57 19.27
N SER A 300 40.28 24.07 18.10
CA SER A 300 40.87 25.02 17.11
C SER A 300 41.76 24.51 15.95
N PRO A 301 41.92 25.24 14.81
CA PRO A 301 41.26 26.46 14.34
C PRO A 301 40.52 26.31 12.97
N ARG A 302 39.68 27.30 12.65
CA ARG A 302 38.92 27.44 11.38
C ARG A 302 39.86 27.61 10.19
N ILE A 303 39.70 26.77 9.17
CA ILE A 303 40.15 27.02 7.80
C ILE A 303 38.90 27.18 6.94
N GLU A 304 38.62 28.43 6.54
CA GLU A 304 37.68 28.74 5.47
C GLU A 304 38.23 28.15 4.17
N THR A 305 37.53 27.15 3.63
CA THR A 305 37.70 26.75 2.23
C THR A 305 36.29 26.55 1.68
N GLU A 306 35.94 27.33 0.66
CA GLU A 306 34.72 27.15 -0.13
C GLU A 306 34.75 25.75 -0.77
N VAL A 307 34.01 24.81 -0.19
CA VAL A 307 33.78 23.48 -0.76
C VAL A 307 32.40 23.52 -1.42
N GLY A 308 32.37 23.43 -2.75
CA GLY A 308 31.15 23.07 -3.47
C GLY A 308 30.78 21.63 -3.10
N LEU A 309 29.77 21.45 -2.25
CA LEU A 309 29.30 20.14 -1.82
C LEU A 309 28.61 19.39 -2.98
N PRO A 310 28.84 18.08 -3.16
CA PRO A 310 28.13 17.24 -4.14
C PRO A 310 26.61 17.22 -3.87
N GLU A 311 25.77 17.10 -4.91
CA GLU A 311 24.30 17.16 -4.79
C GLU A 311 23.67 16.18 -3.78
N GLU A 312 24.33 15.04 -3.46
CA GLU A 312 23.88 14.10 -2.43
C GLU A 312 23.94 14.68 -1.01
N ASP A 313 24.84 15.62 -0.73
CA ASP A 313 24.93 16.31 0.58
C ASP A 313 23.82 17.35 0.78
N LEU A 314 23.03 17.63 -0.27
CA LEU A 314 21.88 18.52 -0.23
C LEU A 314 20.55 17.76 -0.07
N LEU A 315 20.56 16.42 -0.06
CA LEU A 315 19.36 15.62 0.21
C LEU A 315 19.11 15.49 1.71
N VAL A 316 17.91 15.90 2.13
CA VAL A 316 17.52 15.93 3.54
C VAL A 316 16.67 14.71 3.87
N ASP A 317 17.21 13.89 4.76
CA ASP A 317 16.57 12.71 5.35
C ASP A 317 16.57 12.82 6.89
N TRP A 318 16.03 11.81 7.56
CA TRP A 318 16.09 11.66 9.02
C TRP A 318 17.53 11.49 9.51
N ASP A 319 17.85 12.02 10.69
CA ASP A 319 19.16 11.93 11.35
C ASP A 319 19.42 10.52 11.96
N GLY A 320 19.06 9.47 11.23
CA GLY A 320 19.16 8.06 11.64
C GLY A 320 17.81 7.37 11.93
N SER A 321 17.86 6.06 12.18
CA SER A 321 16.66 5.23 12.40
C SER A 321 15.84 5.58 13.66
N GLN A 322 16.45 6.29 14.61
CA GLN A 322 15.84 6.71 15.89
C GLN A 322 15.59 8.23 15.96
N ASP A 323 15.58 8.94 14.82
CA ASP A 323 15.35 10.39 14.80
C ASP A 323 14.02 10.74 15.50
N PRO A 324 14.02 11.59 16.54
CA PRO A 324 12.81 11.98 17.27
C PRO A 324 11.84 12.84 16.44
N GLN A 325 12.30 13.41 15.32
CA GLN A 325 11.44 14.14 14.36
C GLN A 325 10.56 13.18 13.56
N ASN A 326 10.94 11.91 13.42
CA ASN A 326 10.12 10.90 12.79
C ASN A 326 8.93 10.53 13.70
N PRO A 327 7.68 10.73 13.28
CA PRO A 327 6.49 10.46 14.11
C PRO A 327 6.35 9.00 14.55
N ARG A 328 6.98 8.06 13.85
CA ARG A 328 7.01 6.63 14.22
C ARG A 328 7.84 6.37 15.48
N ASN A 329 8.83 7.21 15.75
CA ASN A 329 9.74 7.10 16.90
C ASN A 329 9.20 7.82 18.15
N TRP A 330 8.02 8.44 18.07
CA TRP A 330 7.40 9.07 19.24
C TRP A 330 7.04 8.05 20.31
N SER A 331 6.98 8.51 21.57
CA SER A 331 6.58 7.66 22.69
C SER A 331 5.22 6.99 22.41
N PRO A 332 5.04 5.71 22.77
CA PRO A 332 3.79 4.99 22.51
C PRO A 332 2.56 5.73 23.00
N THR A 333 2.62 6.32 24.20
CA THR A 333 1.55 7.12 24.80
C THR A 333 1.11 8.25 23.87
N ARG A 334 2.06 8.95 23.25
CA ARG A 334 1.76 10.06 22.34
C ARG A 334 1.09 9.57 21.06
N ARG A 335 1.60 8.49 20.46
CA ARG A 335 1.03 7.91 19.23
C ARG A 335 -0.40 7.45 19.46
N TRP A 336 -0.64 6.72 20.56
CA TRP A 336 -1.98 6.27 20.94
C TRP A 336 -2.93 7.41 21.30
N LEU A 337 -2.45 8.46 21.97
CA LEU A 337 -3.26 9.65 22.27
C LEU A 337 -3.73 10.34 20.98
N VAL A 338 -2.87 10.47 19.98
CA VAL A 338 -3.25 11.04 18.67
C VAL A 338 -4.32 10.18 17.98
N ILE A 339 -4.15 8.85 17.96
CA ILE A 339 -5.14 7.93 17.37
C ILE A 339 -6.49 8.05 18.10
N MET A 340 -6.48 8.08 19.42
CA MET A 340 -7.69 8.27 20.24
C MET A 340 -8.37 9.61 19.98
N LEU A 341 -7.59 10.70 19.90
CA LEU A 341 -8.10 12.02 19.58
C LEU A 341 -8.80 12.05 18.22
N ILE A 342 -8.20 11.43 17.20
CA ILE A 342 -8.80 11.34 15.87
C ILE A 342 -10.06 10.49 15.88
N SER A 343 -10.09 9.39 16.66
CA SER A 343 -11.28 8.54 16.85
C SER A 343 -12.45 9.33 17.45
N VAL A 344 -12.19 10.22 18.42
CA VAL A 344 -13.25 11.03 19.04
C VAL A 344 -13.75 12.14 18.11
N ILE A 345 -12.87 12.71 17.28
CA ILE A 345 -13.27 13.70 16.26
C ILE A 345 -14.16 13.03 15.21
N THR A 346 -13.76 11.86 14.71
CA THR A 346 -14.56 11.12 13.73
C THR A 346 -15.86 10.59 14.34
N PHE A 347 -15.88 10.26 15.64
CA PHE A 347 -17.12 10.02 16.38
C PHE A 347 -18.04 11.25 16.34
N ASN A 348 -17.55 12.44 16.68
CA ASN A 348 -18.38 13.66 16.69
C ASN A 348 -18.93 13.99 15.29
N GLN A 349 -18.09 13.85 14.25
CA GLN A 349 -18.49 14.03 12.86
C GLN A 349 -19.49 12.97 12.40
N ALA A 350 -19.27 11.69 12.70
CA ALA A 350 -20.21 10.63 12.34
C ALA A 350 -21.54 10.80 13.09
N MET A 351 -21.50 11.20 14.37
CA MET A 351 -22.67 11.42 15.21
C MET A 351 -23.54 12.55 14.67
N SER A 352 -22.93 13.59 14.08
CA SER A 352 -23.65 14.69 13.42
C SER A 352 -24.56 14.23 12.26
N SER A 353 -24.27 13.10 11.62
CA SER A 353 -25.09 12.59 10.51
C SER A 353 -26.45 12.06 10.97
N THR A 354 -26.53 11.48 12.16
CA THR A 354 -27.73 10.78 12.65
C THR A 354 -28.43 11.50 13.80
N MET A 355 -27.71 12.33 14.55
CA MET A 355 -28.24 12.96 15.76
C MET A 355 -29.43 13.89 15.54
N PHE A 356 -29.56 14.47 14.35
CA PHE A 356 -30.72 15.32 14.05
C PHE A 356 -31.94 14.56 13.56
N ALA A 357 -31.81 13.29 13.16
CA ALA A 357 -32.92 12.55 12.57
C ALA A 357 -34.20 12.61 13.43
N PRO A 358 -34.15 12.47 14.77
CA PRO A 358 -35.35 12.61 15.61
C PRO A 358 -35.96 14.02 15.65
N GLY A 359 -35.18 15.05 15.36
CA GLY A 359 -35.61 16.45 15.37
C GLY A 359 -36.06 17.00 14.02
N ALA A 360 -35.99 16.20 12.94
CA ALA A 360 -36.32 16.64 11.60
C ALA A 360 -37.79 17.13 11.48
N ALA A 361 -38.74 16.40 12.05
CA ALA A 361 -40.15 16.77 12.03
C ALA A 361 -40.42 18.11 12.75
N ARG A 362 -39.76 18.35 13.89
CA ARG A 362 -39.86 19.65 14.59
C ARG A 362 -39.23 20.79 13.82
N ALA A 363 -38.11 20.57 13.14
CA ALA A 363 -37.51 21.58 12.29
C ALA A 363 -38.45 21.99 11.14
N MET A 364 -39.12 21.02 10.53
CA MET A 364 -40.11 21.28 9.48
C MET A 364 -41.32 22.06 10.00
N ALA A 365 -41.80 21.73 11.20
CA ALA A 365 -42.88 22.46 11.86
C ALA A 365 -42.49 23.92 12.18
N ASP A 366 -41.28 24.15 12.71
CA ASP A 366 -40.72 25.47 12.99
C ASP A 366 -40.58 26.34 11.74
N PHE A 367 -40.26 25.74 10.59
CA PHE A 367 -40.17 26.43 9.29
C PHE A 367 -41.49 26.45 8.51
N HIS A 368 -42.59 26.00 9.12
CA HIS A 368 -43.93 25.97 8.52
C HIS A 368 -43.97 25.24 7.16
N SER A 369 -43.24 24.14 7.03
CA SER A 369 -43.21 23.32 5.81
C SER A 369 -43.74 21.92 6.09
N SER A 370 -44.63 21.43 5.24
CA SER A 370 -45.19 20.07 5.30
C SER A 370 -44.59 19.14 4.25
N ASN A 371 -43.48 19.53 3.61
CA ASN A 371 -42.88 18.75 2.54
C ASN A 371 -41.96 17.65 3.08
N GLU A 372 -42.45 16.41 3.10
CA GLU A 372 -41.71 15.24 3.60
C GLU A 372 -40.40 14.99 2.86
N VAL A 373 -40.36 15.26 1.55
CA VAL A 373 -39.13 15.13 0.74
C VAL A 373 -38.05 16.09 1.26
N VAL A 374 -38.44 17.30 1.67
CA VAL A 374 -37.53 18.28 2.25
C VAL A 374 -37.08 17.84 3.64
N ALA A 375 -37.96 17.26 4.46
CA ALA A 375 -37.61 16.71 5.76
C ALA A 375 -36.51 15.64 5.65
N GLN A 376 -36.63 14.75 4.67
CA GLN A 376 -35.64 13.72 4.39
C GLN A 376 -34.33 14.30 3.87
N LEU A 377 -34.41 15.28 2.95
CA LEU A 377 -33.25 16.00 2.45
C LEU A 377 -32.44 16.65 3.58
N LEU A 378 -33.10 17.23 4.58
CA LEU A 378 -32.41 17.84 5.73
C LEU A 378 -31.56 16.85 6.52
N VAL A 379 -31.95 15.58 6.59
CA VAL A 379 -31.19 14.51 7.26
C VAL A 379 -30.07 14.01 6.34
N SER A 380 -30.37 13.72 5.08
CA SER A 380 -29.45 13.02 4.16
C SER A 380 -28.43 13.93 3.46
N ILE A 381 -28.66 15.24 3.33
CA ILE A 381 -27.75 16.15 2.61
C ILE A 381 -26.34 16.23 3.25
N TYR A 382 -26.24 16.04 4.58
CA TYR A 382 -24.97 15.95 5.29
C TYR A 382 -24.05 14.87 4.68
N VAL A 383 -24.66 13.76 4.26
CA VAL A 383 -23.99 12.57 3.75
C VAL A 383 -23.35 12.81 2.39
N VAL A 384 -23.98 13.66 1.56
CA VAL A 384 -23.38 14.09 0.30
C VAL A 384 -22.13 14.90 0.56
N GLY A 385 -22.18 15.81 1.53
CA GLY A 385 -20.99 16.53 1.97
C GLY A 385 -19.90 15.56 2.46
N LEU A 386 -20.27 14.58 3.28
CA LEU A 386 -19.37 13.53 3.78
C LEU A 386 -18.72 12.69 2.69
N ALA A 387 -19.38 12.50 1.55
CA ALA A 387 -18.78 11.85 0.38
C ALA A 387 -17.88 12.79 -0.43
N ALA A 388 -18.34 14.03 -0.66
CA ALA A 388 -17.64 14.99 -1.51
C ALA A 388 -16.36 15.53 -0.85
N GLY A 389 -16.39 15.77 0.47
CA GLY A 389 -15.28 16.33 1.24
C GLY A 389 -13.97 15.55 1.07
N PRO A 390 -13.93 14.25 1.45
CA PRO A 390 -12.71 13.44 1.37
C PRO A 390 -12.10 13.32 -0.02
N LEU A 391 -12.89 13.43 -1.11
CA LEU A 391 -12.39 13.35 -2.49
C LEU A 391 -11.41 14.48 -2.83
N VAL A 392 -11.53 15.63 -2.15
CA VAL A 392 -10.67 16.80 -2.37
C VAL A 392 -9.76 17.03 -1.16
N LEU A 393 -10.31 16.94 0.05
CA LEU A 393 -9.59 17.24 1.28
C LEU A 393 -8.52 16.20 1.62
N SER A 394 -8.70 14.93 1.27
CA SER A 394 -7.68 13.90 1.52
C SER A 394 -6.43 14.14 0.65
N PRO A 395 -6.52 14.32 -0.68
CA PRO A 395 -5.36 14.73 -1.50
C PRO A 395 -4.73 16.05 -1.04
N LEU A 396 -5.53 17.04 -0.63
CA LEU A 396 -5.00 18.31 -0.11
C LEU A 396 -4.14 18.11 1.14
N SER A 397 -4.48 17.14 1.99
CA SER A 397 -3.69 16.81 3.19
C SER A 397 -2.33 16.15 2.88
N GLU A 398 -2.20 15.54 1.70
CA GLU A 398 -0.92 14.99 1.23
C GLU A 398 -0.04 16.09 0.61
N LEU A 399 -0.62 17.21 0.19
CA LEU A 399 0.11 18.35 -0.37
C LEU A 399 0.56 19.34 0.71
N TYR A 400 -0.35 19.70 1.62
CA TYR A 400 -0.13 20.75 2.61
C TYR A 400 0.20 20.21 4.01
N GLY A 401 0.22 18.89 4.19
CA GLY A 401 0.36 18.24 5.49
C GLY A 401 -0.98 17.94 6.16
N ARG A 402 -0.96 17.11 7.21
CA ARG A 402 -2.20 16.65 7.87
C ARG A 402 -2.79 17.72 8.76
N ILE A 403 -1.96 18.53 9.43
CA ILE A 403 -2.42 19.50 10.42
C ILE A 403 -3.26 20.63 9.85
N PRO A 404 -2.79 21.38 8.82
CA PRO A 404 -3.53 22.54 8.34
C PRO A 404 -4.92 22.16 7.86
N ILE A 405 -5.01 21.01 7.19
CA ILE A 405 -6.28 20.47 6.72
C ILE A 405 -7.15 20.01 7.90
N MET A 406 -6.62 19.25 8.87
CA MET A 406 -7.39 18.82 10.05
C MET A 406 -7.98 20.01 10.83
N HIS A 407 -7.22 21.09 11.01
CA HIS A 407 -7.72 22.30 11.68
C HIS A 407 -8.77 23.04 10.85
N ALA A 408 -8.51 23.24 9.54
CA ALA A 408 -9.44 23.91 8.65
C ALA A 408 -10.78 23.15 8.58
N THR A 409 -10.75 21.82 8.50
CA THR A 409 -11.95 20.99 8.44
C THR A 409 -12.70 20.98 9.77
N ASN A 410 -12.01 20.87 10.91
CA ASN A 410 -12.69 20.94 12.20
C ASN A 410 -13.30 22.34 12.47
N LEU A 411 -12.62 23.41 12.05
CA LEU A 411 -13.16 24.75 12.13
C LEU A 411 -14.40 24.90 11.23
N ALA A 412 -14.33 24.45 9.97
CA ALA A 412 -15.46 24.50 9.05
C ALA A 412 -16.64 23.65 9.54
N PHE A 413 -16.38 22.52 10.20
CA PHE A 413 -17.41 21.70 10.85
C PHE A 413 -18.11 22.47 11.99
N VAL A 414 -17.35 23.13 12.86
CA VAL A 414 -17.89 23.96 13.95
C VAL A 414 -18.71 25.12 13.38
N VAL A 415 -18.18 25.83 12.38
CA VAL A 415 -18.88 26.93 11.72
C VAL A 415 -20.19 26.45 11.10
N GLY A 416 -20.15 25.34 10.34
CA GLY A 416 -21.36 24.73 9.79
C GLY A 416 -22.38 24.33 10.86
N GLY A 417 -21.92 23.81 12.00
CA GLY A 417 -22.75 23.47 13.15
C GLY A 417 -23.43 24.69 13.76
N VAL A 418 -22.68 25.78 13.96
CA VAL A 418 -23.24 27.04 14.44
C VAL A 418 -24.27 27.59 13.44
N LEU A 419 -23.96 27.58 12.14
CA LEU A 419 -24.90 28.00 11.09
C LEU A 419 -26.18 27.16 11.07
N CYS A 420 -26.09 25.85 11.30
CA CYS A 420 -27.26 25.00 11.45
C CYS A 420 -28.09 25.38 12.68
N ALA A 421 -27.44 25.64 13.82
CA ALA A 421 -28.11 26.03 15.06
C ALA A 421 -28.86 27.37 14.94
N VAL A 422 -28.30 28.33 14.22
CA VAL A 422 -28.91 29.67 14.02
C VAL A 422 -29.75 29.78 12.75
N SER A 423 -30.00 28.67 12.05
CA SER A 423 -30.73 28.70 10.78
C SER A 423 -32.17 29.22 10.94
N VAL A 424 -32.53 30.14 10.04
CA VAL A 424 -33.83 30.84 10.03
C VAL A 424 -34.77 30.31 8.94
N ASP A 425 -34.23 29.60 7.95
CA ASP A 425 -35.00 28.97 6.88
C ASP A 425 -34.38 27.63 6.45
N ILE A 426 -35.13 26.89 5.64
CA ILE A 426 -34.74 25.57 5.13
C ILE A 426 -33.48 25.65 4.22
N PRO A 427 -33.38 26.57 3.24
CA PRO A 427 -32.18 26.67 2.40
C PRO A 427 -30.89 26.92 3.20
N MET A 428 -30.93 27.81 4.20
CA MET A 428 -29.80 28.06 5.09
C MET A 428 -29.42 26.80 5.86
N LEU A 429 -30.41 26.06 6.38
CA LEU A 429 -30.15 24.80 7.07
C LEU A 429 -29.52 23.75 6.14
N ILE A 430 -29.99 23.63 4.89
CA ILE A 430 -29.45 22.71 3.88
C ILE A 430 -27.99 23.05 3.56
N LEU A 431 -27.69 24.34 3.30
CA LEU A 431 -26.33 24.78 2.98
C LEU A 431 -25.38 24.61 4.16
N ALA A 432 -25.82 24.95 5.37
CA ALA A 432 -25.05 24.77 6.59
C ALA A 432 -24.76 23.28 6.85
N ARG A 433 -25.77 22.41 6.65
CA ARG A 433 -25.64 20.95 6.73
C ARG A 433 -24.64 20.41 5.71
N LEU A 434 -24.70 20.88 4.48
CA LEU A 434 -23.77 20.48 3.42
C LEU A 434 -22.35 20.89 3.78
N LEU A 435 -22.15 22.11 4.27
CA LEU A 435 -20.86 22.61 4.74
C LEU A 435 -20.30 21.73 5.87
N MET A 436 -21.11 21.40 6.88
CA MET A 436 -20.70 20.48 7.94
C MET A 436 -20.26 19.12 7.37
N GLY A 437 -21.01 18.58 6.41
CA GLY A 437 -20.68 17.33 5.74
C GLY A 437 -19.36 17.40 4.98
N ILE A 438 -19.16 18.43 4.15
CA ILE A 438 -17.91 18.65 3.38
C ILE A 438 -16.71 18.74 4.32
N SER A 439 -16.93 19.30 5.51
CA SER A 439 -15.91 19.47 6.54
C SER A 439 -15.50 18.17 7.25
N THR A 440 -16.14 17.05 6.94
CA THR A 440 -15.70 15.75 7.46
C THR A 440 -14.54 15.22 6.65
N ILE A 441 -13.53 14.68 7.33
CA ILE A 441 -12.32 14.21 6.66
C ILE A 441 -11.96 12.79 7.05
N SER A 442 -11.59 11.98 6.06
CA SER A 442 -11.18 10.59 6.24
C SER A 442 -9.65 10.47 6.42
N LEU A 443 -9.08 11.18 7.40
CA LEU A 443 -7.63 11.12 7.68
C LEU A 443 -7.22 10.04 8.67
N GLY A 444 -8.17 9.36 9.31
CA GLY A 444 -7.87 8.37 10.36
C GLY A 444 -6.87 7.31 9.91
N GLY A 445 -7.09 6.72 8.73
CA GLY A 445 -6.15 5.77 8.13
C GLY A 445 -4.79 6.39 7.80
N GLY A 446 -4.77 7.65 7.35
CA GLY A 446 -3.53 8.39 7.08
C GLY A 446 -2.69 8.58 8.33
N TYR A 447 -3.28 9.06 9.42
CA TYR A 447 -2.59 9.20 10.71
C TYR A 447 -2.09 7.87 11.27
N VAL A 448 -2.87 6.80 11.13
CA VAL A 448 -2.41 5.46 11.54
C VAL A 448 -1.21 5.00 10.69
N ALA A 449 -1.21 5.24 9.38
CA ALA A 449 -0.09 4.90 8.51
C ALA A 449 1.18 5.73 8.79
N ASP A 450 0.99 6.99 9.18
CA ASP A 450 2.05 7.94 9.54
C ASP A 450 2.69 7.58 10.90
N LEU A 451 1.91 7.14 11.89
CA LEU A 451 2.36 6.92 13.28
C LEU A 451 2.74 5.47 13.62
N MET A 452 2.09 4.48 13.00
CA MET A 452 2.21 3.07 13.39
C MET A 452 3.06 2.27 12.40
N ALA A 453 3.88 1.37 12.95
CA ALA A 453 4.61 0.38 12.18
C ALA A 453 3.61 -0.59 11.51
N PRO A 454 3.94 -1.18 10.34
CA PRO A 454 3.02 -2.02 9.57
C PRO A 454 2.31 -3.11 10.38
N GLU A 455 3.01 -3.70 11.35
CA GLU A 455 2.54 -4.81 12.20
C GLU A 455 1.44 -4.36 13.17
N ASP A 456 1.49 -3.11 13.64
CA ASP A 456 0.54 -2.56 14.62
C ASP A 456 -0.64 -1.83 13.98
N ARG A 457 -0.61 -1.60 12.66
CA ARG A 457 -1.63 -0.81 11.94
C ARG A 457 -3.03 -1.40 12.08
N GLY A 458 -3.17 -2.72 12.04
CA GLY A 458 -4.46 -3.38 12.17
C GLY A 458 -5.12 -3.08 13.52
N ARG A 459 -4.36 -3.16 14.62
CA ARG A 459 -4.85 -2.83 15.97
C ARG A 459 -5.23 -1.36 16.08
N ALA A 460 -4.41 -0.46 15.55
CA ALA A 460 -4.65 0.97 15.57
C ALA A 460 -5.91 1.37 14.77
N LEU A 461 -6.10 0.80 13.58
CA LEU A 461 -7.30 0.99 12.76
C LEU A 461 -8.55 0.53 13.50
N ASN A 462 -8.49 -0.62 14.19
CA ASN A 462 -9.62 -1.13 14.96
C ASN A 462 -10.02 -0.17 16.10
N ILE A 463 -9.04 0.35 16.84
CA ILE A 463 -9.30 1.32 17.93
C ILE A 463 -9.86 2.64 17.38
N TRP A 464 -9.34 3.11 16.25
CA TRP A 464 -9.89 4.29 15.57
C TRP A 464 -11.34 4.06 15.10
N ASN A 465 -11.66 2.87 14.58
CA ASN A 465 -13.00 2.53 14.08
C ASN A 465 -14.08 2.47 15.16
N ILE A 466 -13.72 2.36 16.45
CA ILE A 466 -14.69 2.36 17.56
C ILE A 466 -15.57 3.62 17.52
N GLY A 467 -14.96 4.79 17.29
CA GLY A 467 -15.68 6.07 17.25
C GLY A 467 -16.77 6.10 16.17
N PRO A 468 -16.44 5.98 14.88
CA PRO A 468 -17.42 5.96 13.80
C PRO A 468 -18.53 4.91 13.94
N VAL A 469 -18.23 3.75 14.54
CA VAL A 469 -19.23 2.67 14.75
C VAL A 469 -20.21 3.00 15.87
N LEU A 470 -19.76 3.61 16.96
CA LEU A 470 -20.63 3.99 18.09
C LEU A 470 -21.52 5.21 17.77
N ALA A 471 -21.05 6.09 16.88
CA ALA A 471 -21.72 7.35 16.57
C ALA A 471 -23.20 7.21 16.14
N PRO A 472 -23.56 6.32 15.19
CA PRO A 472 -24.96 6.09 14.81
C PRO A 472 -25.87 5.58 15.94
N MET A 473 -25.30 5.01 17.01
CA MET A 473 -26.04 4.53 18.17
C MET A 473 -26.32 5.66 19.15
N VAL A 474 -25.29 6.43 19.46
CA VAL A 474 -25.37 7.50 20.47
C VAL A 474 -26.09 8.72 19.92
N GLY A 475 -25.90 9.03 18.63
CA GLY A 475 -26.46 10.21 17.97
C GLY A 475 -27.97 10.36 18.16
N PRO A 476 -28.81 9.43 17.65
CA PRO A 476 -30.25 9.56 17.73
C PRO A 476 -30.78 9.54 19.17
N VAL A 477 -30.12 8.84 20.09
CA VAL A 477 -30.49 8.84 21.52
C VAL A 477 -30.31 10.23 22.11
N VAL A 478 -29.12 10.81 21.97
CA VAL A 478 -28.84 12.15 22.50
C VAL A 478 -29.68 13.20 21.77
N GLY A 479 -29.80 13.07 20.46
CA GLY A 479 -30.60 13.94 19.59
C GLY A 479 -32.08 13.96 19.94
N GLY A 480 -32.68 12.79 20.20
CA GLY A 480 -34.08 12.66 20.59
C GLY A 480 -34.38 13.37 21.90
N TYR A 481 -33.56 13.18 22.93
CA TYR A 481 -33.76 13.85 24.22
C TYR A 481 -33.50 15.35 24.19
N ILE A 482 -32.46 15.80 23.47
CA ILE A 482 -32.18 17.25 23.30
C ILE A 482 -33.33 17.92 22.54
N THR A 483 -33.78 17.30 21.45
CA THR A 483 -34.90 17.81 20.67
C THR A 483 -36.14 17.89 21.57
N GLN A 484 -36.47 16.81 22.29
CA GLN A 484 -37.63 16.71 23.19
C GLN A 484 -37.66 17.78 24.29
N LYS A 485 -36.53 18.03 24.96
CA LYS A 485 -36.48 18.86 26.17
C LYS A 485 -36.12 20.31 25.91
N ILE A 486 -35.41 20.60 24.83
CA ILE A 486 -34.87 21.94 24.56
C ILE A 486 -35.32 22.44 23.18
N SER A 487 -34.69 21.95 22.11
CA SER A 487 -35.00 22.29 20.72
C SER A 487 -34.12 21.45 19.79
N TRP A 488 -34.57 21.23 18.55
CA TRP A 488 -33.74 20.63 17.51
C TRP A 488 -32.48 21.46 17.22
N ARG A 489 -32.51 22.79 17.39
CA ARG A 489 -31.34 23.68 17.17
C ARG A 489 -30.17 23.35 18.10
N TRP A 490 -30.48 22.93 19.32
CA TRP A 490 -29.47 22.56 20.32
C TRP A 490 -28.74 21.27 20.00
N THR A 491 -29.26 20.44 19.08
CA THR A 491 -28.50 19.30 18.57
C THR A 491 -27.21 19.80 17.90
N PHE A 492 -27.32 20.78 17.02
CA PHE A 492 -26.15 21.40 16.38
C PHE A 492 -25.31 22.24 17.35
N GLY A 493 -25.96 22.93 18.29
CA GLY A 493 -25.25 23.66 19.34
C GLY A 493 -24.31 22.75 20.13
N MET A 494 -24.79 21.57 20.57
CA MET A 494 -23.97 20.60 21.27
C MET A 494 -22.81 20.09 20.42
N LEU A 495 -23.06 19.71 19.15
CA LEU A 495 -22.02 19.25 18.22
C LEU A 495 -20.95 20.32 17.97
N SER A 496 -21.35 21.59 17.98
CA SER A 496 -20.44 22.74 17.80
C SER A 496 -19.61 22.97 19.05
N ILE A 497 -20.18 22.82 20.25
CA ILE A 497 -19.45 22.93 21.53
C ILE A 497 -18.42 21.80 21.63
N THR A 498 -18.84 20.55 21.41
CA THR A 498 -17.92 19.40 21.44
C THR A 498 -16.87 19.51 20.32
N GLY A 499 -17.27 19.94 19.13
CA GLY A 499 -16.36 20.19 18.00
C GLY A 499 -15.33 21.27 18.30
N THR A 500 -15.74 22.37 18.95
CA THR A 500 -14.84 23.45 19.37
C THR A 500 -13.86 22.97 20.43
N PHE A 501 -14.35 22.21 21.42
CA PHE A 501 -13.50 21.61 22.44
C PHE A 501 -12.41 20.72 21.80
N TRP A 502 -12.78 19.83 20.89
CA TRP A 502 -11.81 18.95 20.21
C TRP A 502 -10.90 19.71 19.26
N LEU A 503 -11.38 20.77 18.60
CA LEU A 503 -10.55 21.67 17.80
C LEU A 503 -9.47 22.33 18.66
N ILE A 504 -9.83 22.87 19.83
CA ILE A 504 -8.88 23.47 20.77
C ILE A 504 -7.82 22.44 21.18
N ILE A 505 -8.24 21.23 21.56
CA ILE A 505 -7.30 20.15 21.89
C ILE A 505 -6.39 19.82 20.69
N CYS A 506 -6.91 19.77 19.47
CA CYS A 506 -6.09 19.52 18.28
C CYS A 506 -5.02 20.60 18.10
N VAL A 507 -5.38 21.87 18.23
CA VAL A 507 -4.44 23.00 18.03
C VAL A 507 -3.27 22.93 19.01
N PHE A 508 -3.51 22.48 20.25
CA PHE A 508 -2.45 22.39 21.27
C PHE A 508 -1.66 21.08 21.26
N PHE A 509 -2.30 19.95 20.95
CA PHE A 509 -1.68 18.62 21.13
C PHE A 509 -1.25 17.94 19.84
N LEU A 510 -1.87 18.25 18.70
CA LEU A 510 -1.54 17.63 17.42
C LEU A 510 -0.25 18.26 16.88
N ARG A 511 0.69 17.42 16.42
CA ARG A 511 1.85 17.86 15.63
C ARG A 511 1.81 17.21 14.26
N GLU A 512 2.48 17.82 13.30
CA GLU A 512 2.51 17.31 11.93
C GLU A 512 3.09 15.89 11.95
N THR A 513 2.37 14.97 11.29
CA THR A 513 2.71 13.55 11.24
C THR A 513 3.17 13.12 9.85
N TYR A 514 2.95 13.96 8.83
CA TYR A 514 3.28 13.60 7.46
C TYR A 514 4.78 13.73 7.18
N ALA A 515 5.44 12.59 6.98
CA ALA A 515 6.87 12.50 6.75
C ALA A 515 7.38 13.41 5.59
N PRO A 516 6.74 13.45 4.40
CA PRO A 516 7.19 14.33 3.32
C PRO A 516 7.16 15.82 3.68
N CYS A 517 6.14 16.27 4.42
CA CYS A 517 6.03 17.67 4.86
C CYS A 517 7.09 18.01 5.93
N LEU A 518 7.38 17.08 6.84
CA LEU A 518 8.41 17.28 7.86
C LEU A 518 9.82 17.39 7.25
N LEU A 519 10.15 16.50 6.30
CA LEU A 519 11.42 16.54 5.60
C LEU A 519 11.56 17.78 4.71
N GLU A 520 10.50 18.22 4.02
CA GLU A 520 10.54 19.47 3.25
C GLU A 520 10.68 20.71 4.14
N SER A 521 10.09 20.69 5.34
CA SER A 521 10.31 21.76 6.34
C SER A 521 11.77 21.79 6.83
N LYS A 522 12.36 20.62 7.07
CA LYS A 522 13.79 20.47 7.41
C LYS A 522 14.68 20.96 6.26
N ALA A 523 14.38 20.57 5.02
CA ALA A 523 15.08 21.04 3.82
C ALA A 523 14.98 22.55 3.65
N ARG A 524 13.79 23.14 3.82
CA ARG A 524 13.60 24.59 3.74
C ARG A 524 14.41 25.34 4.79
N LYS A 525 14.47 24.86 6.03
CA LYS A 525 15.30 25.47 7.07
C LYS A 525 16.77 25.46 6.71
N LEU A 526 17.26 24.33 6.20
CA LEU A 526 18.63 24.18 5.73
C LEU A 526 18.92 25.09 4.53
N ARG A 527 17.98 25.23 3.57
CA ARG A 527 18.08 26.21 2.47
C ARG A 527 18.27 27.64 3.00
N THR A 528 17.45 28.04 3.96
CA THR A 528 17.51 29.41 4.52
C THR A 528 18.78 29.65 5.36
N SER A 529 19.27 28.65 6.09
CA SER A 529 20.44 28.83 6.97
C SER A 529 21.79 28.74 6.26
N THR A 530 21.86 28.01 5.14
CA THR A 530 23.13 27.75 4.41
C THR A 530 23.21 28.48 3.07
N GLY A 531 22.07 28.92 2.50
CA GLY A 531 22.00 29.43 1.13
C GLY A 531 22.06 28.36 0.03
N LEU A 532 22.20 27.08 0.39
CA LEU A 532 22.30 25.96 -0.55
C LEU A 532 20.93 25.35 -0.88
N GLN A 533 20.79 24.74 -2.07
CA GLN A 533 19.52 24.20 -2.57
C GLN A 533 19.23 22.78 -2.02
N TYR A 534 19.00 22.66 -0.71
CA TYR A 534 18.62 21.38 -0.08
C TYR A 534 17.31 20.81 -0.65
N ARG A 535 17.14 19.50 -0.86
CA ARG A 535 15.89 18.88 -1.33
C ARG A 535 15.44 17.76 -0.40
N SER A 536 14.14 17.66 -0.13
CA SER A 536 13.58 16.56 0.65
C SER A 536 13.74 15.24 -0.10
N LYS A 537 14.18 14.17 0.57
CA LYS A 537 14.29 12.84 -0.04
C LYS A 537 12.97 12.26 -0.55
N LEU A 538 11.85 12.71 0.04
CA LEU A 538 10.49 12.29 -0.33
C LEU A 538 9.82 13.26 -1.32
N ASP A 539 10.59 14.11 -2.00
CA ASP A 539 10.07 15.02 -3.02
C ASP A 539 10.20 14.45 -4.43
N ASP A 540 9.11 13.87 -4.94
CA ASP A 540 9.02 13.27 -6.27
C ASP A 540 9.11 14.30 -7.44
N GLY A 541 9.23 15.61 -7.17
CA GLY A 541 9.43 16.65 -8.20
C GLY A 541 8.21 16.98 -9.07
N ILE A 542 7.08 16.31 -8.84
CA ILE A 542 5.81 16.57 -9.52
C ILE A 542 5.20 17.87 -8.98
N ALA A 543 4.74 18.74 -9.87
CA ALA A 543 4.10 19.99 -9.47
C ALA A 543 2.86 19.72 -8.57
N PRO A 544 2.65 20.46 -7.47
CA PRO A 544 1.54 20.23 -6.54
C PRO A 544 0.17 20.21 -7.21
N LYS A 545 -0.04 21.03 -8.24
CA LYS A 545 -1.28 21.09 -9.03
C LYS A 545 -1.50 19.82 -9.85
N GLU A 546 -0.45 19.27 -10.45
CA GLU A 546 -0.52 18.03 -11.24
C GLU A 546 -0.78 16.83 -10.33
N ARG A 547 -0.11 16.77 -9.17
CA ARG A 547 -0.37 15.75 -8.13
C ARG A 547 -1.82 15.81 -7.64
N LEU A 548 -2.34 17.01 -7.37
CA LEU A 548 -3.75 17.20 -6.97
C LEU A 548 -4.72 16.71 -8.06
N LEU A 549 -4.52 17.15 -9.30
CA LEU A 549 -5.37 16.78 -10.43
C LEU A 549 -5.34 15.28 -10.68
N ALA A 550 -4.17 14.64 -10.61
CA ALA A 550 -4.02 13.21 -10.76
C ALA A 550 -4.76 12.43 -9.65
N SER A 551 -4.62 12.86 -8.38
CA SER A 551 -5.29 12.23 -7.25
C SER A 551 -6.81 12.38 -7.28
N VAL A 552 -7.32 13.55 -7.70
CA VAL A 552 -8.77 13.80 -7.83
C VAL A 552 -9.35 13.08 -9.04
N ALA A 553 -8.62 12.98 -10.16
CA ALA A 553 -9.12 12.33 -11.38
C ALA A 553 -9.15 10.79 -11.27
N ARG A 554 -8.32 10.19 -10.42
CA ARG A 554 -8.15 8.73 -10.32
C ARG A 554 -9.44 8.00 -9.89
N PRO A 555 -10.18 8.41 -8.84
CA PRO A 555 -11.48 7.82 -8.50
C PRO A 555 -12.47 7.79 -9.68
N TRP A 556 -12.58 8.90 -10.43
CA TRP A 556 -13.50 8.98 -11.57
C TRP A 556 -13.13 8.02 -12.70
N LYS A 557 -11.83 7.90 -13.01
CA LYS A 557 -11.35 6.91 -13.98
C LYS A 557 -11.66 5.47 -13.53
N MET A 558 -11.43 5.15 -12.26
CA MET A 558 -11.74 3.82 -11.71
C MET A 558 -13.24 3.53 -11.76
N LEU A 559 -14.10 4.51 -11.50
CA LEU A 559 -15.55 4.35 -11.62
C LEU A 559 -15.97 4.03 -13.07
N SER A 560 -15.39 4.70 -14.07
CA SER A 560 -15.76 4.50 -15.48
C SER A 560 -15.19 3.24 -16.10
N PHE A 561 -14.01 2.79 -15.68
CA PHE A 561 -13.27 1.71 -16.35
C PHE A 561 -13.25 0.38 -15.56
N CYS A 562 -13.69 0.34 -14.29
CA CYS A 562 -13.70 -0.88 -13.47
C CYS A 562 -15.14 -1.33 -13.14
N PRO A 563 -15.75 -2.23 -13.92
CA PRO A 563 -17.14 -2.68 -13.69
C PRO A 563 -17.35 -3.39 -12.34
N VAL A 564 -16.34 -4.09 -11.83
CA VAL A 564 -16.40 -4.75 -10.50
C VAL A 564 -16.61 -3.72 -9.37
N ILE A 565 -15.94 -2.56 -9.45
CA ILE A 565 -16.10 -1.50 -8.46
C ILE A 565 -17.54 -0.98 -8.47
N ILE A 566 -18.14 -0.80 -9.65
CA ILE A 566 -19.54 -0.36 -9.77
C ILE A 566 -20.48 -1.36 -9.08
N ILE A 567 -20.37 -2.65 -9.40
CA ILE A 567 -21.27 -3.68 -8.84
C ILE A 567 -21.15 -3.76 -7.31
N LEU A 568 -19.93 -3.79 -6.79
CA LEU A 568 -19.70 -3.83 -5.33
C LEU A 568 -20.12 -2.53 -4.64
N SER A 569 -19.92 -1.38 -5.30
CA SER A 569 -20.39 -0.09 -4.80
C SER A 569 -21.91 -0.03 -4.76
N LEU A 570 -22.61 -0.64 -5.72
CA LEU A 570 -24.07 -0.75 -5.71
C LEU A 570 -24.57 -1.61 -4.54
N PHE A 571 -23.88 -2.70 -4.21
CA PHE A 571 -24.22 -3.48 -3.01
C PHE A 571 -24.07 -2.68 -1.72
N GLY A 572 -22.95 -1.97 -1.57
CA GLY A 572 -22.78 -1.02 -0.47
C GLY A 572 -23.84 0.07 -0.48
N SER A 573 -24.26 0.54 -1.65
CA SER A 573 -25.31 1.55 -1.81
C SER A 573 -26.65 1.05 -1.31
N VAL A 574 -27.09 -0.15 -1.67
CA VAL A 574 -28.36 -0.73 -1.21
C VAL A 574 -28.43 -0.79 0.32
N ALA A 575 -27.39 -1.35 0.96
CA ALA A 575 -27.33 -1.44 2.42
C ALA A 575 -27.39 -0.05 3.09
N TYR A 576 -26.72 0.94 2.49
CA TYR A 576 -26.70 2.31 3.01
C TYR A 576 -28.00 3.07 2.78
N CYS A 577 -28.65 2.88 1.63
CA CYS A 577 -29.98 3.42 1.35
C CYS A 577 -30.98 2.96 2.40
N PHE A 578 -30.97 1.66 2.74
CA PHE A 578 -31.90 1.12 3.72
C PHE A 578 -31.62 1.67 5.11
N MET A 579 -30.34 1.80 5.47
CA MET A 579 -29.92 2.44 6.72
C MET A 579 -30.46 3.87 6.83
N TYR A 580 -30.30 4.70 5.80
CA TYR A 580 -30.76 6.10 5.82
C TYR A 580 -32.27 6.24 5.69
N LEU A 581 -32.92 5.37 4.92
CA LEU A 581 -34.37 5.29 4.89
C LEU A 581 -34.90 5.03 6.31
N MET A 582 -34.35 4.02 7.01
CA MET A 582 -34.67 3.77 8.41
C MET A 582 -34.40 5.01 9.26
N PHE A 583 -33.22 5.65 9.17
CA PHE A 583 -32.91 6.83 9.97
C PHE A 583 -33.93 7.96 9.80
N SER A 584 -34.40 8.19 8.58
CA SER A 584 -35.38 9.24 8.30
C SER A 584 -36.80 8.91 8.77
N THR A 585 -37.23 7.64 8.73
CA THR A 585 -38.63 7.28 9.02
C THR A 585 -38.83 6.70 10.42
N LEU A 586 -37.78 6.21 11.09
CA LEU A 586 -37.91 5.48 12.36
C LEU A 586 -38.61 6.32 13.44
N THR A 587 -38.21 7.58 13.60
CA THR A 587 -38.80 8.44 14.64
C THR A 587 -40.28 8.67 14.38
N GLU A 588 -40.63 9.04 13.16
CA GLU A 588 -42.02 9.31 12.78
C GLU A 588 -42.90 8.09 13.02
N VAL A 589 -42.48 6.91 12.54
CA VAL A 589 -43.23 5.65 12.69
C VAL A 589 -43.51 5.32 14.15
N PHE A 590 -42.53 5.47 15.05
CA PHE A 590 -42.73 5.13 16.46
C PHE A 590 -43.54 6.18 17.22
N VAL A 591 -43.43 7.46 16.83
CA VAL A 591 -44.28 8.52 17.38
C VAL A 591 -45.73 8.34 16.93
N SER A 592 -45.97 8.12 15.62
CA SER A 592 -47.32 8.03 15.04
C SER A 592 -48.03 6.73 15.40
N THR A 593 -47.34 5.59 15.35
CA THR A 593 -47.95 4.26 15.48
C THR A 593 -48.02 3.79 16.93
N TYR A 594 -46.98 4.08 17.73
CA TYR A 594 -46.87 3.60 19.12
C TYR A 594 -47.04 4.71 20.17
N GLY A 595 -47.23 5.97 19.76
CA GLY A 595 -47.40 7.09 20.67
C GLY A 595 -46.14 7.42 21.49
N PHE A 596 -44.96 7.06 20.98
CA PHE A 596 -43.70 7.34 21.68
C PHE A 596 -43.41 8.83 21.68
N THR A 597 -42.74 9.29 22.73
CA THR A 597 -42.09 10.62 22.72
C THR A 597 -40.84 10.58 21.84
N GLU A 598 -40.38 11.74 21.35
CA GLU A 598 -39.17 11.83 20.53
C GLU A 598 -37.92 11.22 21.18
N GLY A 599 -37.75 11.35 22.50
CA GLY A 599 -36.65 10.72 23.22
C GLY A 599 -36.76 9.20 23.27
N GLN A 600 -37.98 8.67 23.47
CA GLN A 600 -38.24 7.22 23.39
C GLN A 600 -38.04 6.69 21.97
N ALA A 601 -38.46 7.44 20.95
CA ALA A 601 -38.22 7.12 19.56
C ALA A 601 -36.73 7.19 19.20
N GLY A 602 -35.93 8.05 19.83
CA GLY A 602 -34.47 8.03 19.72
C GLY A 602 -33.82 6.73 20.21
N LEU A 603 -34.40 6.09 21.25
CA LEU A 603 -33.90 4.82 21.78
C LEU A 603 -34.10 3.64 20.82
N THR A 604 -35.06 3.69 19.89
CA THR A 604 -35.33 2.58 18.97
C THR A 604 -34.19 2.36 17.96
N PHE A 605 -33.37 3.40 17.71
CA PHE A 605 -32.15 3.30 16.90
C PHE A 605 -31.08 2.38 17.52
N LEU A 606 -31.16 2.12 18.83
CA LEU A 606 -30.26 1.16 19.48
C LEU A 606 -30.41 -0.26 18.90
N GLY A 607 -31.58 -0.63 18.36
CA GLY A 607 -31.76 -1.91 17.70
C GLY A 607 -30.76 -2.10 16.56
N LEU A 608 -30.81 -1.19 15.58
CA LEU A 608 -29.85 -1.14 14.46
C LEU A 608 -28.39 -1.07 14.93
N GLY A 609 -28.13 -0.27 15.97
CA GLY A 609 -26.82 -0.11 16.58
C GLY A 609 -26.23 -1.40 17.15
N VAL A 610 -26.99 -2.07 18.02
CA VAL A 610 -26.59 -3.35 18.65
C VAL A 610 -26.38 -4.42 17.58
N GLY A 611 -27.27 -4.50 16.60
CA GLY A 611 -27.11 -5.38 15.45
C GLY A 611 -25.81 -5.14 14.68
N SER A 612 -25.47 -3.86 14.46
CA SER A 612 -24.23 -3.46 13.79
C SER A 612 -22.98 -3.85 14.59
N LEU A 613 -22.98 -3.66 15.92
CA LEU A 613 -21.88 -4.08 16.79
C LEU A 613 -21.69 -5.60 16.80
N LEU A 614 -22.78 -6.36 16.91
CA LEU A 614 -22.74 -7.82 16.83
C LEU A 614 -22.20 -8.29 15.47
N GLY A 615 -22.62 -7.63 14.38
CA GLY A 615 -22.11 -7.89 13.04
C GLY A 615 -20.60 -7.67 12.94
N GLN A 616 -20.07 -6.59 13.52
CA GLN A 616 -18.63 -6.33 13.55
C GLN A 616 -17.87 -7.43 14.31
N LEU A 617 -18.36 -7.85 15.48
CA LEU A 617 -17.74 -8.92 16.27
C LEU A 617 -17.73 -10.27 15.54
N MET A 618 -18.83 -10.62 14.86
CA MET A 618 -18.93 -11.86 14.09
C MET A 618 -17.95 -11.87 12.91
N LEU A 619 -17.81 -10.75 12.21
CA LEU A 619 -16.85 -10.63 11.11
C LEU A 619 -15.40 -10.65 11.60
N ASP A 620 -15.08 -10.01 12.71
CA ASP A 620 -13.74 -10.07 13.28
C ASP A 620 -13.36 -11.52 13.62
N PHE A 621 -14.29 -12.28 14.20
CA PHE A 621 -14.08 -13.71 14.44
C PHE A 621 -13.87 -14.51 13.14
N TRP A 622 -14.67 -14.23 12.11
CA TRP A 622 -14.53 -14.84 10.78
C TRP A 622 -13.17 -14.53 10.13
N MET A 623 -12.74 -13.27 10.13
CA MET A 623 -11.46 -12.83 9.57
C MET A 623 -10.25 -13.41 10.32
N ARG A 624 -10.34 -13.53 11.65
CA ARG A 624 -9.32 -14.22 12.46
C ARG A 624 -9.23 -15.70 12.11
N GLY A 625 -10.36 -16.34 11.83
CA GLY A 625 -10.42 -17.71 11.32
C GLY A 625 -9.66 -17.86 10.00
N GLN A 626 -9.97 -17.01 9.01
CA GLN A 626 -9.27 -17.00 7.72
C GLN A 626 -7.77 -16.75 7.86
N THR A 627 -7.37 -15.80 8.72
CA THR A 627 -5.95 -15.51 8.98
C THR A 627 -5.24 -16.71 9.61
N ARG A 628 -5.91 -17.43 10.53
CA ARG A 628 -5.38 -18.64 11.15
C ARG A 628 -5.23 -19.77 10.14
N ASP A 629 -6.21 -19.94 9.25
CA ASP A 629 -6.16 -20.95 8.19
C ASP A 629 -5.05 -20.65 7.18
N ARG A 630 -4.85 -19.38 6.81
CA ARG A 630 -3.68 -18.94 6.02
C ARG A 630 -2.38 -19.32 6.70
N ASN A 631 -2.21 -18.97 7.97
CA ASN A 631 -0.97 -19.26 8.70
C ASN A 631 -0.71 -20.77 8.85
N ARG A 632 -1.76 -21.61 8.78
CA ARG A 632 -1.65 -23.07 8.87
C ARG A 632 -1.39 -23.73 7.51
N THR A 633 -2.01 -23.23 6.44
CA THR A 633 -2.03 -23.88 5.12
C THR A 633 -1.10 -23.23 4.10
N GLY A 634 -0.58 -22.03 4.38
CA GLY A 634 0.21 -21.24 3.43
C GLY A 634 -0.60 -20.70 2.24
N ARG A 635 -1.93 -20.92 2.21
CA ARG A 635 -2.80 -20.46 1.11
C ARG A 635 -2.90 -18.94 1.11
N GLU A 636 -2.67 -18.30 -0.04
CA GLU A 636 -2.90 -16.87 -0.21
C GLU A 636 -4.39 -16.51 -0.09
N LEU A 637 -4.67 -15.38 0.56
CA LEU A 637 -6.00 -14.80 0.67
C LEU A 637 -6.35 -14.10 -0.63
N LEU A 638 -7.41 -14.55 -1.30
CA LEU A 638 -7.90 -13.91 -2.51
C LEU A 638 -8.95 -12.85 -2.14
N ALA A 639 -9.12 -11.83 -2.99
CA ALA A 639 -10.16 -10.82 -2.78
C ALA A 639 -11.55 -11.46 -2.65
N GLU A 640 -11.80 -12.54 -3.39
CA GLU A 640 -13.04 -13.32 -3.38
C GLU A 640 -13.35 -13.98 -2.02
N ASP A 641 -12.33 -14.22 -1.17
CA ASP A 641 -12.52 -14.78 0.17
C ASP A 641 -13.27 -13.79 1.10
N HIS A 642 -13.39 -12.52 0.71
CA HIS A 642 -14.20 -11.50 1.41
C HIS A 642 -15.68 -11.44 0.98
N LEU A 643 -16.08 -12.15 -0.09
CA LEU A 643 -17.45 -12.12 -0.62
C LEU A 643 -18.47 -13.04 0.10
N PRO A 644 -18.12 -14.15 0.78
CA PRO A 644 -19.12 -14.99 1.45
C PRO A 644 -20.03 -14.26 2.46
N PRO A 645 -19.52 -13.34 3.30
CA PRO A 645 -20.39 -12.55 4.19
C PRO A 645 -21.43 -11.70 3.47
N LEU A 646 -21.18 -11.32 2.20
CA LEU A 646 -22.12 -10.54 1.40
C LEU A 646 -23.38 -11.34 1.01
N VAL A 647 -23.26 -12.66 0.81
CA VAL A 647 -24.41 -13.55 0.58
C VAL A 647 -25.30 -13.58 1.82
N VAL A 648 -24.68 -13.71 3.00
CA VAL A 648 -25.38 -13.72 4.28
C VAL A 648 -26.03 -12.36 4.56
N SER A 649 -25.36 -11.27 4.18
CA SER A 649 -25.88 -9.91 4.29
C SER A 649 -27.24 -9.74 3.59
N GLY A 650 -27.37 -10.17 2.33
CA GLY A 650 -28.62 -10.03 1.57
C GLY A 650 -29.80 -10.72 2.24
N VAL A 651 -29.59 -11.92 2.79
CA VAL A 651 -30.62 -12.68 3.53
C VAL A 651 -30.99 -11.98 4.84
N LEU A 652 -30.00 -11.52 5.61
CA LEU A 652 -30.24 -10.84 6.89
C LEU A 652 -31.00 -9.53 6.70
N ILE A 653 -30.60 -8.71 5.74
CA ILE A 653 -31.28 -7.47 5.41
C ILE A 653 -32.73 -7.78 4.99
N ALA A 654 -32.95 -8.80 4.15
CA ALA A 654 -34.29 -9.17 3.72
C ALA A 654 -35.19 -9.62 4.87
N CYS A 655 -34.68 -10.47 5.77
CA CYS A 655 -35.40 -10.92 6.96
C CYS A 655 -35.70 -9.75 7.91
N GLY A 656 -34.72 -8.87 8.13
CA GLY A 656 -34.88 -7.69 8.98
C GLY A 656 -35.91 -6.69 8.44
N GLN A 657 -35.85 -6.37 7.15
CA GLN A 657 -36.80 -5.46 6.50
C GLN A 657 -38.22 -6.03 6.50
N SER A 658 -38.36 -7.32 6.14
CA SER A 658 -39.67 -7.98 6.16
C SER A 658 -40.25 -8.03 7.57
N GLY A 659 -39.44 -8.40 8.56
CA GLY A 659 -39.84 -8.40 9.97
C GLY A 659 -40.26 -7.02 10.47
N TYR A 660 -39.52 -5.97 10.09
CA TYR A 660 -39.84 -4.59 10.44
C TYR A 660 -41.16 -4.15 9.80
N GLY A 661 -41.33 -4.33 8.49
CA GLY A 661 -42.53 -3.90 7.78
C GLY A 661 -43.82 -4.56 8.24
N TRP A 662 -43.81 -5.89 8.39
CA TRP A 662 -45.01 -6.64 8.78
C TRP A 662 -45.35 -6.48 10.26
N SER A 663 -44.35 -6.34 11.14
CA SER A 663 -44.61 -6.02 12.55
C SER A 663 -45.23 -4.63 12.73
N LEU A 664 -44.86 -3.66 11.88
CA LEU A 664 -45.51 -2.35 11.84
C LEU A 664 -46.92 -2.40 11.24
N HIS A 665 -47.11 -3.13 10.14
CA HIS A 665 -48.41 -3.25 9.47
C HIS A 665 -49.49 -3.81 10.40
N TYR A 666 -49.15 -4.81 11.21
CA TYR A 666 -50.06 -5.41 12.20
C TYR A 666 -49.95 -4.77 13.59
N VAL A 667 -49.14 -3.73 13.77
CA VAL A 667 -48.93 -3.01 15.03
C VAL A 667 -48.59 -3.97 16.19
N TRP A 668 -47.64 -4.87 15.95
CA TRP A 668 -47.13 -5.78 16.98
C TRP A 668 -46.39 -5.02 18.09
N HIS A 669 -46.10 -5.67 19.22
CA HIS A 669 -45.38 -5.04 20.33
C HIS A 669 -44.08 -4.37 19.83
N TRP A 670 -43.84 -3.12 20.23
CA TRP A 670 -42.77 -2.24 19.74
C TRP A 670 -41.36 -2.86 19.74
N ILE A 671 -41.11 -3.83 20.61
CA ILE A 671 -39.81 -4.54 20.66
C ILE A 671 -39.53 -5.35 19.39
N VAL A 672 -40.57 -5.85 18.70
CA VAL A 672 -40.41 -6.67 17.50
C VAL A 672 -39.84 -5.87 16.33
N PRO A 673 -40.41 -4.70 15.93
CA PRO A 673 -39.79 -3.87 14.91
C PRO A 673 -38.39 -3.40 15.30
N VAL A 674 -38.15 -3.10 16.59
CA VAL A 674 -36.79 -2.74 17.08
C VAL A 674 -35.80 -3.90 16.89
N ALA A 675 -36.17 -5.13 17.26
CA ALA A 675 -35.33 -6.31 17.06
C ALA A 675 -35.07 -6.57 15.57
N ALA A 676 -36.08 -6.36 14.71
CA ALA A 676 -35.94 -6.48 13.26
C ALA A 676 -34.96 -5.45 12.66
N THR A 677 -34.92 -4.21 13.20
CA THR A 677 -33.87 -3.24 12.83
C THR A 677 -32.47 -3.74 13.23
N GLY A 678 -32.33 -4.48 14.33
CA GLY A 678 -31.06 -5.10 14.70
C GLY A 678 -30.59 -6.17 13.73
N VAL A 679 -31.50 -7.05 13.26
CA VAL A 679 -31.16 -8.02 12.21
C VAL A 679 -30.71 -7.32 10.92
N THR A 680 -31.40 -6.23 10.56
CA THR A 680 -31.01 -5.38 9.43
C THR A 680 -29.62 -4.77 9.62
N GLY A 681 -29.31 -4.23 10.80
CA GLY A 681 -28.01 -3.63 11.12
C GLY A 681 -26.86 -4.62 11.01
N LEU A 682 -27.07 -5.87 11.45
CA LEU A 682 -26.10 -6.95 11.30
C LEU A 682 -25.80 -7.21 9.82
N GLY A 683 -26.84 -7.32 9.00
CA GLY A 683 -26.70 -7.48 7.55
C GLY A 683 -26.00 -6.30 6.86
N ILE A 684 -26.30 -5.06 7.25
CA ILE A 684 -25.66 -3.85 6.70
C ILE A 684 -24.15 -3.87 6.93
N ILE A 685 -23.71 -4.23 8.14
CA ILE A 685 -22.28 -4.31 8.46
C ILE A 685 -21.57 -5.39 7.64
N PHE A 686 -22.21 -6.54 7.43
CA PHE A 686 -21.68 -7.60 6.57
C PHE A 686 -21.46 -7.10 5.14
N ALA A 687 -22.41 -6.35 4.58
CA ALA A 687 -22.25 -5.74 3.26
C ALA A 687 -21.08 -4.76 3.22
N PHE A 688 -20.98 -3.82 4.18
CA PHE A 688 -19.91 -2.82 4.17
C PHE A 688 -18.54 -3.43 4.31
N GLN A 689 -18.35 -4.35 5.25
CA GLN A 689 -17.03 -4.94 5.49
C GLN A 689 -16.61 -5.88 4.37
N ALA A 690 -17.54 -6.66 3.80
CA ALA A 690 -17.24 -7.50 2.63
C ALA A 690 -16.80 -6.66 1.41
N VAL A 691 -17.54 -5.58 1.11
CA VAL A 691 -17.20 -4.68 0.00
C VAL A 691 -15.87 -3.95 0.26
N GLN A 692 -15.65 -3.45 1.48
CA GLN A 692 -14.40 -2.77 1.83
C GLN A 692 -13.20 -3.72 1.75
N GLY A 693 -13.30 -4.91 2.33
CA GLY A 693 -12.25 -5.93 2.28
C GLY A 693 -11.89 -6.33 0.85
N TYR A 694 -12.91 -6.62 0.02
CA TYR A 694 -12.69 -6.94 -1.39
C TYR A 694 -11.98 -5.81 -2.15
N LEU A 695 -12.41 -4.56 -1.98
CA LEU A 695 -11.82 -3.42 -2.70
C LEU A 695 -10.38 -3.14 -2.27
N VAL A 696 -10.06 -3.34 -0.99
CA VAL A 696 -8.69 -3.18 -0.48
C VAL A 696 -7.78 -4.25 -1.07
N GLU A 697 -8.21 -5.52 -1.05
CA GLU A 697 -7.38 -6.63 -1.53
C GLU A 697 -7.25 -6.63 -3.07
N ALA A 698 -8.34 -6.40 -3.79
CA ALA A 698 -8.33 -6.41 -5.26
C ALA A 698 -7.56 -5.24 -5.89
N TYR A 699 -7.43 -4.11 -5.18
CA TYR A 699 -6.82 -2.87 -5.66
C TYR A 699 -5.78 -2.32 -4.68
N THR A 700 -4.94 -3.16 -4.05
CA THR A 700 -4.00 -2.75 -2.98
C THR A 700 -3.22 -1.46 -3.26
N SER A 701 -2.64 -1.29 -4.45
CA SER A 701 -1.90 -0.07 -4.83
C SER A 701 -2.78 1.18 -4.95
N TYR A 702 -4.07 1.02 -5.21
CA TYR A 702 -5.06 2.09 -5.40
C TYR A 702 -6.26 1.98 -4.45
N ALA A 703 -6.08 1.31 -3.30
CA ALA A 703 -7.16 0.93 -2.41
C ALA A 703 -7.92 2.15 -1.88
N ALA A 704 -7.21 3.22 -1.53
CA ALA A 704 -7.80 4.47 -1.09
C ALA A 704 -8.72 5.10 -2.15
N SER A 705 -8.33 5.05 -3.43
CA SER A 705 -9.15 5.55 -4.54
C SER A 705 -10.36 4.66 -4.80
N ALA A 706 -10.21 3.33 -4.76
CA ALA A 706 -11.32 2.39 -4.90
C ALA A 706 -12.38 2.56 -3.79
N LEU A 707 -11.93 2.71 -2.54
CA LEU A 707 -12.81 2.98 -1.40
C LEU A 707 -13.51 4.34 -1.53
N ALA A 708 -12.80 5.36 -2.01
CA ALA A 708 -13.39 6.68 -2.21
C ALA A 708 -14.53 6.66 -3.24
N VAL A 709 -14.37 5.91 -4.35
CA VAL A 709 -15.44 5.68 -5.33
C VAL A 709 -16.64 4.99 -4.69
N SER A 710 -16.39 3.92 -3.93
CA SER A 710 -17.46 3.16 -3.27
C SER A 710 -18.26 4.03 -2.30
N VAL A 711 -17.57 4.85 -1.50
CA VAL A 711 -18.22 5.82 -0.60
C VAL A 711 -19.01 6.86 -1.38
N ALA A 712 -18.47 7.41 -2.45
CA ALA A 712 -19.14 8.43 -3.26
C ALA A 712 -20.45 7.91 -3.88
N VAL A 713 -20.40 6.74 -4.55
CA VAL A 713 -21.58 6.10 -5.13
C VAL A 713 -22.62 5.81 -4.04
N ARG A 714 -22.18 5.21 -2.93
CA ARG A 714 -23.03 4.89 -1.78
C ARG A 714 -23.76 6.11 -1.21
N CYS A 715 -23.07 7.23 -1.06
CA CYS A 715 -23.66 8.45 -0.52
C CYS A 715 -24.63 9.13 -1.50
N VAL A 716 -24.37 9.09 -2.81
CA VAL A 716 -25.33 9.60 -3.83
C VAL A 716 -26.64 8.81 -3.76
N PHE A 717 -26.56 7.47 -3.77
CA PHE A 717 -27.74 6.63 -3.63
C PHE A 717 -28.42 6.79 -2.26
N GLY A 718 -27.64 6.91 -1.19
CA GLY A 718 -28.13 7.17 0.17
C GLY A 718 -28.83 8.52 0.35
N LEU A 719 -28.60 9.48 -0.56
CA LEU A 719 -29.41 10.69 -0.66
C LEU A 719 -30.66 10.42 -1.49
N THR A 720 -30.51 9.92 -2.72
CA THR A 720 -31.59 9.95 -3.73
C THR A 720 -32.68 8.92 -3.50
N VAL A 721 -32.34 7.71 -3.08
CA VAL A 721 -33.32 6.62 -2.92
C VAL A 721 -34.23 6.86 -1.71
N PRO A 722 -33.73 7.29 -0.54
CA PRO A 722 -34.61 7.55 0.61
C PRO A 722 -35.64 8.65 0.36
N LEU A 723 -35.39 9.61 -0.56
CA LEU A 723 -36.35 10.67 -0.94
C LEU A 723 -37.66 10.11 -1.54
N ALA A 724 -37.64 8.88 -2.06
CA ALA A 724 -38.84 8.19 -2.54
C ALA A 724 -39.56 7.40 -1.43
N GLY A 725 -38.97 7.32 -0.24
CA GLY A 725 -39.44 6.53 0.89
C GLY A 725 -40.85 6.86 1.37
N PRO A 726 -41.23 8.13 1.60
CA PRO A 726 -42.53 8.48 2.15
C PRO A 726 -43.64 8.11 1.17
N ARG A 727 -43.50 8.50 -0.10
CA ARG A 727 -44.41 8.09 -1.19
C ARG A 727 -44.54 6.57 -1.31
N MET A 728 -43.44 5.84 -1.16
CA MET A 728 -43.48 4.37 -1.17
C MET A 728 -44.33 3.82 -0.02
N TYR A 729 -44.21 4.39 1.19
CA TYR A 729 -45.01 3.96 2.35
C TYR A 729 -46.46 4.43 2.30
N GLU A 730 -46.75 5.59 1.71
CA GLU A 730 -48.12 6.07 1.47
C GLU A 730 -48.89 5.12 0.53
N GLU A 731 -48.25 4.68 -0.57
CA GLU A 731 -48.90 3.86 -1.61
C GLU A 731 -48.94 2.36 -1.25
N LEU A 732 -47.86 1.81 -0.68
CA LEU A 732 -47.73 0.37 -0.42
C LEU A 732 -47.97 -0.02 1.05
N GLY A 733 -47.99 0.96 1.96
CA GLY A 733 -47.95 0.70 3.39
C GLY A 733 -46.61 0.10 3.86
N TYR A 734 -46.45 -0.02 5.19
CA TYR A 734 -45.20 -0.51 5.78
C TYR A 734 -44.89 -1.98 5.45
N GLY A 735 -45.90 -2.84 5.32
CA GLY A 735 -45.74 -4.28 5.03
C GLY A 735 -45.15 -4.54 3.64
N TRP A 736 -45.88 -4.17 2.59
CA TRP A 736 -45.44 -4.34 1.21
C TRP A 736 -44.26 -3.43 0.85
N GLY A 737 -44.22 -2.19 1.35
CA GLY A 737 -43.09 -1.28 1.15
C GLY A 737 -41.76 -1.91 1.56
N ASN A 738 -41.66 -2.46 2.77
CA ASN A 738 -40.43 -3.12 3.23
C ASN A 738 -40.22 -4.50 2.60
N THR A 739 -41.27 -5.18 2.14
CA THR A 739 -41.13 -6.44 1.38
C THR A 739 -40.45 -6.18 0.03
N VAL A 740 -40.77 -5.07 -0.65
CA VAL A 740 -40.05 -4.66 -1.87
C VAL A 740 -38.57 -4.40 -1.58
N LEU A 741 -38.24 -3.72 -0.48
CA LEU A 741 -36.85 -3.53 -0.05
C LEU A 741 -36.15 -4.86 0.24
N ALA A 742 -36.85 -5.80 0.88
CA ALA A 742 -36.33 -7.14 1.16
C ALA A 742 -36.03 -7.92 -0.13
N LEU A 743 -36.90 -7.83 -1.14
CA LEU A 743 -36.67 -8.45 -2.45
C LEU A 743 -35.45 -7.83 -3.15
N ILE A 744 -35.26 -6.50 -3.04
CA ILE A 744 -34.07 -5.81 -3.56
C ILE A 744 -32.79 -6.32 -2.86
N ALA A 745 -32.80 -6.49 -1.54
CA ALA A 745 -31.67 -7.10 -0.83
C ALA A 745 -31.42 -8.55 -1.25
N LEU A 746 -32.46 -9.35 -1.50
CA LEU A 746 -32.30 -10.73 -1.98
C LEU A 746 -31.67 -10.81 -3.36
N MET A 747 -31.84 -9.82 -4.23
CA MET A 747 -31.13 -9.77 -5.53
C MET A 747 -29.61 -9.69 -5.37
N MET A 748 -29.10 -9.22 -4.22
CA MET A 748 -27.67 -9.21 -3.92
C MET A 748 -27.08 -10.62 -3.77
N VAL A 749 -27.90 -11.60 -3.37
CA VAL A 749 -27.49 -13.00 -3.14
C VAL A 749 -26.99 -13.66 -4.44
N PRO A 750 -27.80 -13.80 -5.51
CA PRO A 750 -27.33 -14.43 -6.75
C PRO A 750 -26.19 -13.62 -7.39
N ALA A 751 -26.23 -12.29 -7.31
CA ALA A 751 -25.19 -11.44 -7.87
C ALA A 751 -23.84 -11.60 -7.13
N SER A 752 -23.86 -11.75 -5.80
CA SER A 752 -22.67 -12.06 -5.00
C SER A 752 -22.13 -13.47 -5.31
N MET A 753 -22.99 -14.47 -5.49
CA MET A 753 -22.57 -15.82 -5.86
C MET A 753 -21.93 -15.86 -7.26
N LEU A 754 -22.47 -15.08 -8.20
CA LEU A 754 -21.87 -14.92 -9.52
C LEU A 754 -20.50 -14.25 -9.45
N LEU A 755 -20.32 -13.23 -8.62
CA LEU A 755 -19.02 -12.60 -8.40
C LEU A 755 -18.01 -13.53 -7.72
N GLN A 756 -18.43 -14.40 -6.80
CA GLN A 756 -17.53 -15.41 -6.22
C GLN A 756 -17.03 -16.39 -7.29
N ARG A 757 -17.89 -16.74 -8.26
CA ARG A 757 -17.54 -17.71 -9.31
C ARG A 757 -16.79 -17.10 -10.49
N PHE A 758 -17.13 -15.87 -10.88
CA PHE A 758 -16.62 -15.21 -12.09
C PHE A 758 -15.75 -13.97 -11.78
N GLY A 759 -15.60 -13.59 -10.52
CA GLY A 759 -14.82 -12.43 -10.05
C GLY A 759 -13.42 -12.35 -10.64
N PRO A 760 -12.61 -13.43 -10.62
CA PRO A 760 -11.27 -13.42 -11.18
C PRO A 760 -11.24 -13.07 -12.68
N ARG A 761 -12.21 -13.57 -13.47
CA ARG A 761 -12.33 -13.27 -14.91
C ARG A 761 -12.74 -11.83 -15.18
N ILE A 762 -13.68 -11.30 -14.39
CA ILE A 762 -14.18 -9.93 -14.55
C ILE A 762 -13.11 -8.92 -14.10
N ARG A 763 -12.34 -9.26 -13.07
CA ARG A 763 -11.22 -8.46 -12.56
C ARG A 763 -10.06 -8.41 -13.54
N GLY A 764 -9.66 -9.54 -14.14
CA GLY A 764 -8.54 -9.63 -15.09
C GLY A 764 -8.65 -8.73 -16.35
N ALA A 765 -9.85 -8.22 -16.64
CA ALA A 765 -10.10 -7.25 -17.72
C ALA A 765 -9.74 -5.80 -17.35
N SER A 766 -9.50 -5.47 -16.07
CA SER A 766 -9.15 -4.13 -15.62
C SER A 766 -7.63 -3.94 -15.50
N GLN A 767 -7.14 -2.78 -15.94
CA GLN A 767 -5.72 -2.39 -15.81
C GLN A 767 -5.31 -2.00 -14.37
N TYR A 768 -6.27 -1.83 -13.46
CA TYR A 768 -6.03 -1.31 -12.11
C TYR A 768 -6.03 -2.37 -11.01
N SER A 769 -6.45 -3.60 -11.32
CA SER A 769 -6.49 -4.69 -10.35
C SER A 769 -5.17 -5.45 -10.28
N VAL A 770 -4.83 -5.94 -9.08
CA VAL A 770 -3.77 -6.93 -8.91
C VAL A 770 -4.20 -8.20 -9.67
N ARG A 771 -3.35 -8.74 -10.55
CA ARG A 771 -3.68 -9.93 -11.33
C ARG A 771 -3.56 -11.18 -10.47
#